data_AF-Q4DBH4-F1
#
_entry.id   AF-Q4DBH4-F1
#
_cell.length_a   1.000
_cell.length_b   1.000
_cell.length_c   1.000
_cell.angle_alpha   90.00
_cell.angle_beta   90.00
_cell.angle_gamma   90.00
#
_symmetry.space_group_name_H-M   'P 1'
#
loop_
_entity.id
_entity.type
_entity.pdbx_description
1 polymer ?
#
loop_
_entity_poly.entity_id
_entity_poly.type
_entity_poly.pdbx_seq_one_letter_code
_entity_poly.pdbx_strand_id
1 'polypeptide(L)'
;MPFLSDRAEINYAANPCNTDAASDPATEVGVLDNASIFSSSVASETAEKPQNNVVSVNDNKEGDEAQHSQNRDRSVSQVESPERKEFTSATNLRHKSLKQPIRWERIELAAPMDDPEDEFDLGTAQKPIFQEGTKGLKNEFLNGEPTVEGEVMSCFEEPGLLYRIVDKKKKTWAFYNDSLAFEVHVSCAFGKHSKVEPLGNTTMRQAPDGSYTAEVVVYPVETEKFIKGYVNGFSSQLRALPLSVEYFETRETLQHENFLEKEFDAVKSLIGEWKGAEHALKSCIENNVPFVDFDFLPVWKSIQLGSTRAPKKMLWLRPRMYLPEGHVEQVRLFRRPIFPGDVEQGELGDCWLMCAIATLEEDPGDVMRMFRNPFGAETARRERAVGAYRVTLNTSGLWRSVIVDDYFPGYAGMPRFAHSSDACEVWPSVLQKAFAKLNGSYGLVQSGDPVHALTDMTGCPASRFDEVFAGAQENGGKELFQQLLHYQESGFQIILTTAGKAPAFISGTNKIASLFDEEPELERILGGTGILPGHAYTVTDLRYFPKEGDLQLLQIRNVWGSCEEWSGPWSSESSEWDSHPEVRDACGSSHRDDKVIWMDWQHVLKYFSGGGVIYRHPSYDYRIPLVFTDCRPSLVIEVSVDSPVWMCFILSNVNPRTVQDYTSHLGKSHEYPPLMLSLSTAQAGKYDEHKVINNTSVDAAKPSRDKWTFTQAREISMLCRLTPDESPYLVIPRMMENEDTVSGSTAWFANLQDQTYPLHFRNCNAAPSDVDSEGAAEIPVVLGVRCSRPIGAEGNGGVKVNFKRIEGENVVFENFPKFPAETTALNDIYYQVMSPTQGYAEEKMGDSLS
;
A
#
# COMPACT_ATOMS: atom_id res chain seq x y z
N MET A 1 -7.18 -48.72 44.18
CA MET A 1 -8.64 -48.68 43.94
C MET A 1 -9.14 -47.27 44.27
N PRO A 2 -10.04 -46.69 43.48
CA PRO A 2 -9.69 -45.53 42.64
C PRO A 2 -10.59 -44.32 42.88
N PHE A 3 -10.09 -43.13 42.50
CA PHE A 3 -10.92 -42.05 41.98
C PHE A 3 -10.62 -41.95 40.50
N LEU A 4 -11.43 -42.64 39.70
CA LEU A 4 -11.50 -42.46 38.24
C LEU A 4 -12.15 -41.08 38.02
N SER A 5 -11.34 -40.07 37.73
CA SER A 5 -11.82 -38.89 37.04
C SER A 5 -11.85 -39.22 35.56
N ASP A 6 -13.03 -39.48 35.03
CA ASP A 6 -13.34 -39.37 33.60
C ASP A 6 -13.11 -37.91 33.18
N ARG A 7 -11.86 -37.58 32.87
CA ARG A 7 -11.57 -36.49 31.93
C ARG A 7 -11.22 -37.17 30.62
N ALA A 8 -12.27 -37.37 29.83
CA ALA A 8 -12.15 -37.68 28.42
C ALA A 8 -11.08 -36.76 27.82
N GLU A 9 -10.12 -37.39 27.15
CA GLU A 9 -9.08 -36.79 26.34
C GLU A 9 -9.72 -35.71 25.46
N ILE A 10 -9.44 -34.45 25.79
CA ILE A 10 -9.80 -33.32 24.94
C ILE A 10 -8.87 -33.44 23.73
N ASN A 11 -9.42 -34.03 22.67
CA ASN A 11 -8.78 -34.07 21.36
C ASN A 11 -8.80 -32.63 20.80
N TYR A 12 -7.67 -31.93 20.89
CA TYR A 12 -7.51 -30.52 20.51
C TYR A 12 -7.73 -30.24 19.00
N ALA A 13 -8.09 -31.25 18.20
CA ALA A 13 -8.43 -31.08 16.79
C ALA A 13 -9.93 -30.82 16.52
N ALA A 14 -10.82 -30.90 17.51
CA ALA A 14 -12.27 -30.99 17.26
C ALA A 14 -13.13 -29.83 17.78
N ASN A 15 -12.56 -28.66 18.10
CA ASN A 15 -13.35 -27.48 18.47
C ASN A 15 -12.90 -26.22 17.70
N PRO A 16 -13.04 -26.19 16.36
CA PRO A 16 -13.04 -24.91 15.65
C PRO A 16 -14.35 -24.21 16.00
N CYS A 17 -14.32 -23.34 17.01
CA CYS A 17 -15.36 -22.34 17.16
C CYS A 17 -15.15 -21.34 16.01
N ASN A 18 -15.72 -21.65 14.84
CA ASN A 18 -15.91 -20.75 13.70
C ASN A 18 -14.73 -19.83 13.34
N THR A 19 -13.53 -20.39 13.16
CA THR A 19 -12.43 -19.72 12.45
C THR A 19 -12.30 -20.14 10.98
N ASP A 20 -13.25 -20.92 10.46
CA ASP A 20 -13.39 -21.26 9.02
C ASP A 20 -13.63 -20.05 8.09
N ALA A 21 -13.42 -18.83 8.57
CA ALA A 21 -13.52 -17.58 7.80
C ALA A 21 -12.36 -16.60 8.10
N ALA A 22 -11.19 -17.09 8.52
CA ALA A 22 -9.94 -16.34 8.31
C ALA A 22 -9.49 -16.34 6.83
N SER A 23 -10.29 -16.97 5.94
CA SER A 23 -10.38 -16.55 4.55
C SER A 23 -11.13 -15.21 4.47
N ASP A 24 -10.37 -14.12 4.63
CA ASP A 24 -10.66 -12.76 4.16
C ASP A 24 -12.16 -12.42 3.90
N PRO A 25 -12.96 -12.05 4.92
CA PRO A 25 -14.29 -11.54 4.64
C PRO A 25 -14.18 -10.19 3.89
N ALA A 26 -14.69 -10.15 2.67
CA ALA A 26 -14.72 -8.97 1.82
C ALA A 26 -15.55 -7.83 2.45
N THR A 27 -15.18 -6.59 2.12
CA THR A 27 -15.98 -5.37 2.36
C THR A 27 -17.31 -5.48 1.60
N GLU A 28 -18.45 -5.63 2.29
CA GLU A 28 -19.80 -5.76 1.69
C GLU A 28 -20.48 -4.41 1.39
N VAL A 29 -21.56 -4.43 0.58
CA VAL A 29 -22.09 -3.30 -0.19
C VAL A 29 -23.14 -2.50 0.59
N GLY A 30 -22.85 -1.23 0.88
CA GLY A 30 -23.89 -0.22 1.10
C GLY A 30 -24.57 0.17 -0.21
N VAL A 31 -25.91 0.06 -0.27
CA VAL A 31 -26.71 0.55 -1.40
C VAL A 31 -26.77 2.08 -1.36
N LEU A 32 -26.03 2.75 -2.24
CA LEU A 32 -26.20 4.18 -2.48
C LEU A 32 -27.48 4.40 -3.29
N ASP A 33 -28.48 5.04 -2.68
CA ASP A 33 -29.63 5.55 -3.40
C ASP A 33 -29.15 6.66 -4.37
N ASN A 34 -29.27 6.41 -5.68
CA ASN A 34 -28.85 7.33 -6.75
C ASN A 34 -29.74 8.59 -6.86
N ALA A 35 -30.59 8.86 -5.88
CA ALA A 35 -31.33 10.09 -5.77
C ALA A 35 -30.35 11.28 -5.65
N SER A 36 -30.52 12.28 -6.51
CA SER A 36 -29.75 13.54 -6.50
C SER A 36 -29.65 14.12 -5.08
N ILE A 37 -28.46 13.99 -4.47
CA ILE A 37 -28.17 14.45 -3.10
C ILE A 37 -28.40 15.98 -2.94
N PHE A 38 -28.34 16.73 -4.04
CA PHE A 38 -28.36 18.20 -4.04
C PHE A 38 -29.52 18.85 -4.84
N SER A 39 -30.73 18.25 -4.90
CA SER A 39 -31.77 18.75 -5.83
C SER A 39 -32.48 20.08 -5.46
N SER A 40 -32.12 20.74 -4.35
CA SER A 40 -32.67 22.07 -4.03
C SER A 40 -31.95 23.18 -4.82
N SER A 41 -32.31 23.39 -6.09
CA SER A 41 -31.85 24.56 -6.85
C SER A 41 -32.62 25.82 -6.46
N VAL A 42 -31.93 26.95 -6.34
CA VAL A 42 -32.53 28.27 -6.12
C VAL A 42 -33.28 28.73 -7.37
N ALA A 43 -34.60 28.65 -7.35
CA ALA A 43 -35.46 29.29 -8.34
C ALA A 43 -35.80 30.72 -7.87
N SER A 44 -34.96 31.72 -8.16
CA SER A 44 -35.33 33.16 -8.26
C SER A 44 -34.09 34.06 -8.49
N GLU A 45 -33.70 34.28 -9.75
CA GLU A 45 -32.87 35.44 -10.12
C GLU A 45 -33.64 36.27 -11.16
N THR A 46 -34.43 37.25 -10.71
CA THR A 46 -35.02 38.25 -11.62
C THR A 46 -33.95 39.25 -12.05
N ALA A 47 -33.60 39.23 -13.32
CA ALA A 47 -32.67 40.17 -13.93
C ALA A 47 -33.06 41.64 -13.67
N GLU A 48 -32.17 42.42 -13.05
CA GLU A 48 -32.33 43.87 -12.88
C GLU A 48 -32.42 44.56 -14.25
N LYS A 49 -33.53 45.27 -14.48
CA LYS A 49 -33.67 46.15 -15.64
C LYS A 49 -32.70 47.34 -15.53
N PRO A 50 -32.00 47.74 -16.61
CA PRO A 50 -31.14 48.92 -16.57
C PRO A 50 -31.98 50.19 -16.37
N GLN A 51 -31.63 50.98 -15.36
CA GLN A 51 -32.20 52.31 -15.17
C GLN A 51 -31.76 53.22 -16.33
N ASN A 52 -32.75 53.67 -17.10
CA ASN A 52 -32.61 54.70 -18.13
C ASN A 52 -32.17 56.03 -17.50
N ASN A 53 -30.87 56.32 -17.48
CA ASN A 53 -30.39 57.69 -17.36
C ASN A 53 -30.03 58.21 -18.75
N VAL A 54 -31.04 58.83 -19.37
CA VAL A 54 -30.88 59.74 -20.50
C VAL A 54 -30.53 61.10 -19.93
N VAL A 55 -29.26 61.52 -20.06
CA VAL A 55 -28.89 62.94 -20.07
C VAL A 55 -27.87 63.17 -21.18
N SER A 56 -28.43 63.65 -22.29
CA SER A 56 -28.03 64.83 -23.06
C SER A 56 -26.55 65.17 -23.30
N VAL A 57 -26.16 65.04 -24.58
CA VAL A 57 -25.56 66.06 -25.48
C VAL A 57 -24.60 67.10 -24.86
N ASN A 58 -23.32 67.06 -25.24
CA ASN A 58 -22.68 68.11 -26.06
C ASN A 58 -21.22 67.81 -26.44
N ASP A 59 -20.97 68.05 -27.73
CA ASP A 59 -19.82 68.70 -28.34
C ASP A 59 -18.42 68.07 -28.36
N ASN A 60 -18.03 67.75 -29.61
CA ASN A 60 -16.83 68.20 -30.31
C ASN A 60 -15.46 67.91 -29.66
N LYS A 61 -14.66 67.07 -30.34
CA LYS A 61 -13.58 67.55 -31.21
C LYS A 61 -12.86 66.41 -31.92
N GLU A 62 -12.62 66.68 -33.20
CA GLU A 62 -11.70 66.02 -34.12
C GLU A 62 -10.23 66.12 -33.66
N GLY A 63 -9.38 65.27 -34.23
CA GLY A 63 -7.91 65.31 -34.13
C GLY A 63 -7.34 63.88 -34.17
N ASP A 64 -7.08 63.35 -35.37
CA ASP A 64 -5.76 63.30 -36.02
C ASP A 64 -4.95 62.09 -35.55
N GLU A 65 -4.92 61.02 -36.36
CA GLU A 65 -3.91 60.74 -37.39
C GLU A 65 -2.70 59.96 -36.85
N ALA A 66 -2.64 58.71 -37.31
CA ALA A 66 -1.49 57.92 -37.72
C ALA A 66 -0.11 58.29 -37.16
N GLN A 67 0.54 57.31 -36.53
CA GLN A 67 1.97 57.09 -36.75
C GLN A 67 2.33 55.60 -36.68
N HIS A 68 2.58 55.06 -37.87
CA HIS A 68 3.42 53.90 -38.10
C HIS A 68 4.86 54.25 -37.69
N SER A 69 5.46 53.43 -36.82
CA SER A 69 6.93 53.32 -36.73
C SER A 69 7.33 51.86 -36.86
N GLN A 70 7.83 51.53 -38.04
CA GLN A 70 8.64 50.36 -38.30
C GLN A 70 9.97 50.52 -37.56
N ASN A 71 10.33 49.56 -36.72
CA ASN A 71 11.73 49.34 -36.37
C ASN A 71 12.13 47.93 -36.80
N ARG A 72 13.03 47.91 -37.78
CA ARG A 72 13.85 46.78 -38.18
C ARG A 72 14.97 46.67 -37.17
N ASP A 73 15.11 45.53 -36.53
CA ASP A 73 16.43 45.07 -36.09
C ASP A 73 16.60 43.59 -36.40
N ARG A 74 17.70 43.33 -37.10
CA ARG A 74 18.24 42.03 -37.47
C ARG A 74 19.29 41.66 -36.43
N SER A 75 19.22 40.47 -35.84
CA SER A 75 20.43 39.68 -35.55
C SER A 75 20.13 38.28 -35.00
N VAL A 76 20.59 37.30 -35.78
CA VAL A 76 21.32 36.06 -35.37
C VAL A 76 20.53 34.97 -34.64
N SER A 77 20.01 34.06 -35.48
CA SER A 77 20.05 32.60 -35.38
C SER A 77 20.66 32.00 -34.10
N GLN A 78 19.80 31.51 -33.22
CA GLN A 78 20.11 30.37 -32.36
C GLN A 78 19.31 29.17 -32.86
N VAL A 79 19.99 28.02 -32.86
CA VAL A 79 19.54 26.73 -33.38
C VAL A 79 18.26 26.31 -32.65
N GLU A 80 17.16 26.22 -33.40
CA GLU A 80 15.89 25.66 -32.92
C GLU A 80 16.08 24.17 -32.59
N SER A 81 16.17 23.86 -31.30
CA SER A 81 15.75 22.55 -30.79
C SER A 81 14.27 22.35 -31.14
N PRO A 82 13.85 21.17 -31.61
CA PRO A 82 12.54 20.98 -32.21
C PRO A 82 11.46 21.38 -31.22
N GLU A 83 10.61 22.32 -31.66
CA GLU A 83 9.40 22.74 -30.96
C GLU A 83 8.70 21.51 -30.38
N ARG A 84 8.73 21.37 -29.04
CA ARG A 84 7.79 20.53 -28.32
C ARG A 84 6.41 21.10 -28.64
N LYS A 85 5.78 20.59 -29.69
CA LYS A 85 4.39 20.86 -30.01
C LYS A 85 3.59 20.67 -28.75
N GLU A 86 2.83 21.68 -28.35
CA GLU A 86 1.85 21.62 -27.27
C GLU A 86 0.94 20.40 -27.50
N PHE A 87 1.24 19.28 -26.85
CA PHE A 87 0.40 18.09 -26.81
C PHE A 87 -0.73 18.34 -25.81
N THR A 88 -1.58 19.34 -26.08
CA THR A 88 -2.74 19.68 -25.23
C THR A 88 -4.04 19.50 -26.01
N SER A 89 -4.43 18.28 -26.39
CA SER A 89 -5.79 18.06 -26.95
C SER A 89 -6.32 16.63 -26.92
N ALA A 90 -6.12 15.86 -25.84
CA ALA A 90 -6.67 14.50 -25.74
C ALA A 90 -7.53 14.29 -24.49
N THR A 91 -7.01 14.58 -23.31
CA THR A 91 -7.81 14.71 -22.10
C THR A 91 -8.24 16.17 -22.01
N ASN A 92 -9.54 16.48 -22.07
CA ASN A 92 -10.04 17.85 -21.90
C ASN A 92 -9.90 18.37 -20.45
N LEU A 93 -8.92 17.86 -19.68
CA LEU A 93 -8.43 18.45 -18.44
C LEU A 93 -7.72 19.76 -18.77
N ARG A 94 -8.51 20.75 -19.18
CA ARG A 94 -8.05 22.10 -19.45
C ARG A 94 -8.07 22.78 -18.10
N HIS A 95 -6.97 22.68 -17.37
CA HIS A 95 -6.71 23.59 -16.26
C HIS A 95 -6.28 24.92 -16.86
N LYS A 96 -6.69 26.05 -16.27
CA LYS A 96 -5.88 27.27 -16.47
C LYS A 96 -4.48 26.97 -15.93
N SER A 97 -3.44 27.55 -16.52
CA SER A 97 -2.11 27.54 -15.90
C SER A 97 -2.28 28.07 -14.48
N LEU A 98 -2.03 27.24 -13.46
CA LEU A 98 -1.98 27.67 -12.07
C LEU A 98 -1.10 28.92 -11.96
N LYS A 99 -1.40 29.78 -10.98
CA LYS A 99 -0.57 30.96 -10.66
C LYS A 99 0.89 30.56 -10.76
N GLN A 100 1.69 31.28 -11.56
CA GLN A 100 3.11 30.98 -11.59
C GLN A 100 3.72 31.30 -10.22
N PRO A 101 4.55 30.41 -9.66
CA PRO A 101 5.24 30.70 -8.41
C PRO A 101 6.15 31.92 -8.60
N ILE A 102 6.23 32.76 -7.57
CA ILE A 102 7.17 33.90 -7.55
C ILE A 102 8.59 33.39 -7.57
N ARG A 103 8.84 32.31 -6.84
CA ARG A 103 10.12 31.61 -6.76
C ARG A 103 9.90 30.18 -6.30
N TRP A 104 10.89 29.34 -6.58
CA TRP A 104 10.98 27.99 -6.04
C TRP A 104 11.94 28.02 -4.84
N GLU A 105 11.56 27.38 -3.75
CA GLU A 105 12.41 27.20 -2.58
C GLU A 105 12.78 25.74 -2.41
N ARG A 106 14.01 25.47 -1.99
CA ARG A 106 14.47 24.13 -1.68
C ARG A 106 13.66 23.55 -0.52
N ILE A 107 13.23 22.30 -0.64
CA ILE A 107 12.65 21.57 0.48
C ILE A 107 13.82 21.12 1.37
N GLU A 108 13.81 21.54 2.62
CA GLU A 108 14.83 21.14 3.60
C GLU A 108 14.53 19.73 4.11
N LEU A 109 14.95 18.72 3.34
CA LEU A 109 14.99 17.33 3.78
C LEU A 109 16.44 16.93 4.00
N ALA A 110 16.74 16.42 5.19
CA ALA A 110 18.02 15.79 5.44
C ALA A 110 18.07 14.46 4.69
N ALA A 111 19.10 14.25 3.87
CA ALA A 111 19.39 12.92 3.36
C ALA A 111 19.67 11.97 4.54
N PRO A 112 19.11 10.75 4.55
CA PRO A 112 19.44 9.74 5.53
C PRO A 112 20.96 9.52 5.64
N MET A 113 21.46 9.20 6.83
CA MET A 113 22.91 8.98 7.05
C MET A 113 23.48 7.84 6.20
N ASP A 114 22.65 6.87 5.84
CA ASP A 114 22.94 5.75 4.95
C ASP A 114 22.73 6.10 3.46
N ASP A 115 22.35 7.33 3.11
CA ASP A 115 22.20 7.82 1.73
C ASP A 115 23.18 8.95 1.37
N PRO A 116 24.51 8.72 1.41
CA PRO A 116 25.49 9.78 1.13
C PRO A 116 25.46 10.29 -0.31
N GLU A 117 24.93 9.50 -1.25
CA GLU A 117 24.85 9.85 -2.67
C GLU A 117 23.55 10.57 -3.04
N ASP A 118 22.65 10.83 -2.08
CA ASP A 118 21.31 11.38 -2.30
C ASP A 118 20.59 10.61 -3.43
N GLU A 119 20.51 9.28 -3.27
CA GLU A 119 19.94 8.37 -4.25
C GLU A 119 18.50 8.74 -4.62
N PHE A 120 17.75 9.30 -3.67
CA PHE A 120 16.35 9.69 -3.86
C PHE A 120 16.16 11.13 -4.35
N ASP A 121 17.25 11.85 -4.65
CA ASP A 121 17.25 13.24 -5.14
C ASP A 121 16.52 14.23 -4.20
N LEU A 122 16.54 13.96 -2.89
CA LEU A 122 15.91 14.76 -1.84
C LEU A 122 16.49 16.18 -1.82
N GLY A 123 17.81 16.26 -1.98
CA GLY A 123 18.54 17.50 -1.98
C GLY A 123 18.16 18.43 -3.15
N THR A 124 17.58 17.93 -4.23
CA THR A 124 17.21 18.77 -5.38
C THR A 124 15.74 19.17 -5.39
N ALA A 125 14.92 18.64 -4.47
CA ALA A 125 13.50 18.90 -4.44
C ALA A 125 13.19 20.36 -4.07
N GLN A 126 12.24 20.95 -4.78
CA GLN A 126 11.80 22.33 -4.56
C GLN A 126 10.28 22.42 -4.43
N LYS A 127 9.80 23.38 -3.64
CA LYS A 127 8.38 23.75 -3.52
C LYS A 127 8.11 25.15 -4.09
N PRO A 128 6.96 25.35 -4.74
CA PRO A 128 6.58 26.66 -5.27
C PRO A 128 6.19 27.61 -4.13
N ILE A 129 6.66 28.85 -4.17
CA ILE A 129 6.22 29.94 -3.29
C ILE A 129 5.34 30.90 -4.09
N PHE A 130 4.07 30.97 -3.69
CA PHE A 130 3.11 31.93 -4.22
C PHE A 130 3.09 33.20 -3.36
N GLN A 131 2.61 34.32 -3.90
CA GLN A 131 2.38 35.53 -3.10
C GLN A 131 1.37 35.23 -2.01
N GLU A 132 1.62 35.61 -0.75
CA GLU A 132 0.59 35.62 0.29
C GLU A 132 -0.59 36.46 -0.21
N GLY A 133 -1.70 35.79 -0.52
CA GLY A 133 -2.90 36.46 -0.99
C GLY A 133 -3.45 37.36 0.11
N THR A 134 -3.70 38.62 -0.23
CA THR A 134 -4.65 39.47 0.51
C THR A 134 -5.92 38.66 0.78
N LYS A 135 -6.28 38.47 2.05
CA LYS A 135 -7.48 37.79 2.56
C LYS A 135 -8.60 37.63 1.52
N GLY A 136 -8.90 36.37 1.19
CA GLY A 136 -10.19 35.88 0.68
C GLY A 136 -10.72 36.56 -0.58
N LEU A 137 -10.29 36.10 -1.76
CA LEU A 137 -11.19 36.20 -2.91
C LEU A 137 -12.41 35.32 -2.60
N LYS A 138 -13.63 35.85 -2.75
CA LYS A 138 -14.90 35.20 -2.35
C LYS A 138 -15.16 33.81 -2.94
N ASN A 139 -14.36 33.35 -3.90
CA ASN A 139 -14.49 32.05 -4.57
C ASN A 139 -13.10 31.40 -4.65
N GLU A 140 -12.61 30.83 -3.55
CA GLU A 140 -11.48 29.90 -3.59
C GLU A 140 -12.00 28.58 -4.17
N PHE A 141 -11.57 28.24 -5.37
CA PHE A 141 -11.82 26.93 -5.98
C PHE A 141 -10.96 25.88 -5.27
N LEU A 142 -11.52 24.70 -5.01
CA LEU A 142 -10.88 23.65 -4.21
C LEU A 142 -10.00 22.73 -5.05
N ASN A 143 -10.42 22.39 -6.27
CA ASN A 143 -9.80 21.30 -7.05
C ASN A 143 -9.12 21.77 -8.34
N GLY A 144 -9.25 23.04 -8.72
CA GLY A 144 -8.64 23.58 -9.92
C GLY A 144 -9.00 25.04 -10.16
N GLU A 145 -8.77 25.54 -11.39
CA GLU A 145 -9.18 26.87 -11.79
C GLU A 145 -9.85 26.84 -13.16
N PRO A 146 -10.91 27.65 -13.36
CA PRO A 146 -11.55 27.72 -14.65
C PRO A 146 -10.65 28.31 -15.73
N THR A 147 -10.73 27.76 -16.94
CA THR A 147 -9.91 28.21 -18.09
C THR A 147 -10.36 29.54 -18.70
N VAL A 148 -11.52 30.04 -18.30
CA VAL A 148 -12.07 31.30 -18.80
C VAL A 148 -12.16 32.32 -17.66
N GLU A 149 -11.90 33.57 -18.00
CA GLU A 149 -12.02 34.69 -17.06
C GLU A 149 -13.43 35.29 -17.11
N GLY A 150 -13.93 35.72 -15.96
CA GLY A 150 -15.24 36.36 -15.84
C GLY A 150 -15.66 36.53 -14.39
N GLU A 151 -16.87 37.04 -14.21
CA GLU A 151 -17.52 37.06 -12.90
C GLU A 151 -17.96 35.64 -12.52
N VAL A 152 -17.50 35.16 -11.37
CA VAL A 152 -17.72 33.80 -10.88
C VAL A 152 -18.87 33.81 -9.88
N MET A 153 -19.87 32.95 -10.10
CA MET A 153 -21.02 32.75 -9.22
C MET A 153 -21.14 31.26 -8.88
N SER A 154 -21.25 30.91 -7.59
CA SER A 154 -21.62 29.55 -7.19
C SER A 154 -23.05 29.25 -7.62
N CYS A 155 -23.25 28.08 -8.23
CA CYS A 155 -24.58 27.63 -8.66
C CYS A 155 -25.33 26.83 -7.59
N PHE A 156 -24.64 26.41 -6.52
CA PHE A 156 -25.17 25.66 -5.39
C PHE A 156 -24.96 26.44 -4.09
N GLU A 157 -25.77 26.14 -3.07
CA GLU A 157 -25.68 26.77 -1.74
C GLU A 157 -24.34 26.47 -1.07
N GLU A 158 -23.89 25.22 -1.16
CA GLU A 158 -22.54 24.82 -0.74
C GLU A 158 -21.54 25.08 -1.88
N PRO A 159 -20.43 25.82 -1.64
CA PRO A 159 -19.37 25.99 -2.62
C PRO A 159 -18.65 24.66 -2.93
N GLY A 160 -17.88 24.61 -4.02
CA GLY A 160 -17.05 23.47 -4.39
C GLY A 160 -17.67 22.47 -5.38
N LEU A 161 -18.83 22.79 -5.97
CA LEU A 161 -19.51 21.91 -6.94
C LEU A 161 -19.52 22.49 -8.36
N LEU A 162 -20.34 23.51 -8.62
CA LEU A 162 -20.45 24.13 -9.95
C LEU A 162 -20.42 25.65 -9.84
N TYR A 163 -19.61 26.27 -10.68
CA TYR A 163 -19.51 27.71 -10.81
C TYR A 163 -19.92 28.17 -12.21
N ARG A 164 -20.78 29.19 -12.30
CA ARG A 164 -21.11 29.90 -13.53
C ARG A 164 -20.17 31.08 -13.69
N ILE A 165 -19.57 31.21 -14.88
CA ILE A 165 -18.58 32.23 -15.19
C ILE A 165 -19.09 33.09 -16.33
N VAL A 166 -19.22 34.39 -16.08
CA VAL A 166 -19.78 35.35 -17.04
C VAL A 166 -18.73 36.38 -17.43
N ASP A 167 -18.27 36.31 -18.68
CA ASP A 167 -17.46 37.36 -19.29
C ASP A 167 -18.39 38.43 -19.87
N LYS A 168 -18.55 39.55 -19.15
CA LYS A 168 -19.38 40.69 -19.57
C LYS A 168 -18.88 41.36 -20.85
N LYS A 169 -17.58 41.32 -21.15
CA LYS A 169 -16.98 41.94 -22.35
C LYS A 169 -17.25 41.10 -23.59
N LYS A 170 -16.97 39.79 -23.50
CA LYS A 170 -17.20 38.84 -24.61
C LYS A 170 -18.66 38.39 -24.71
N LYS A 171 -19.47 38.69 -23.68
CA LYS A 171 -20.86 38.24 -23.52
C LYS A 171 -20.96 36.72 -23.59
N THR A 172 -20.04 36.03 -22.94
CA THR A 172 -19.97 34.56 -22.93
C THR A 172 -20.23 34.03 -21.54
N TRP A 173 -20.96 32.93 -21.46
CA TRP A 173 -21.15 32.16 -20.24
C TRP A 173 -20.38 30.85 -20.35
N ALA A 174 -19.83 30.40 -19.24
CA ALA A 174 -19.23 29.09 -19.09
C ALA A 174 -19.59 28.51 -17.73
N PHE A 175 -19.42 27.22 -17.59
CA PHE A 175 -19.54 26.51 -16.32
C PHE A 175 -18.23 25.80 -16.00
N TYR A 176 -17.85 25.83 -14.73
CA TYR A 176 -16.70 25.10 -14.20
C TYR A 176 -17.17 24.19 -13.08
N ASN A 177 -16.90 22.89 -13.23
CA ASN A 177 -17.21 21.89 -12.21
C ASN A 177 -15.96 21.72 -11.34
N ASP A 178 -16.08 22.12 -10.08
CA ASP A 178 -15.00 22.04 -9.10
C ASP A 178 -15.05 20.77 -8.27
N SER A 179 -15.98 19.85 -8.55
CA SER A 179 -16.04 18.56 -7.86
C SER A 179 -15.13 17.51 -8.54
N LEU A 180 -14.71 16.51 -7.77
CA LEU A 180 -13.96 15.35 -8.27
C LEU A 180 -14.83 14.12 -8.51
N ALA A 181 -16.00 14.07 -7.88
CA ALA A 181 -16.86 12.88 -7.79
C ALA A 181 -18.11 12.96 -8.67
N PHE A 182 -18.46 14.13 -9.19
CA PHE A 182 -19.73 14.35 -9.88
C PHE A 182 -19.54 14.92 -11.27
N GLU A 183 -20.37 14.46 -12.20
CA GLU A 183 -20.66 15.18 -13.45
C GLU A 183 -21.88 16.07 -13.22
N VAL A 184 -21.82 17.31 -13.69
CA VAL A 184 -22.90 18.26 -13.49
C VAL A 184 -23.63 18.51 -14.80
N HIS A 185 -24.90 18.10 -14.83
CA HIS A 185 -25.81 18.30 -15.96
C HIS A 185 -26.48 19.65 -15.80
N VAL A 186 -26.17 20.56 -16.72
CA VAL A 186 -26.69 21.92 -16.75
C VAL A 186 -27.72 22.02 -17.86
N SER A 187 -28.96 22.39 -17.51
CA SER A 187 -30.00 22.73 -18.47
C SER A 187 -30.52 24.13 -18.18
N CYS A 188 -30.42 25.05 -19.14
CA CYS A 188 -30.94 26.41 -19.01
C CYS A 188 -31.98 26.69 -20.08
N ALA A 189 -33.17 27.14 -19.66
CA ALA A 189 -34.20 27.65 -20.56
C ALA A 189 -34.13 29.18 -20.64
N PHE A 190 -34.02 29.72 -21.84
CA PHE A 190 -33.90 31.14 -22.13
C PHE A 190 -35.20 31.69 -22.72
N GLY A 191 -35.59 32.89 -22.28
CA GLY A 191 -36.80 33.55 -22.80
C GLY A 191 -36.71 33.86 -24.30
N LYS A 192 -37.86 33.91 -24.98
CA LYS A 192 -38.03 34.13 -26.44
C LYS A 192 -37.31 35.35 -27.05
N HIS A 193 -36.89 36.30 -26.22
CA HIS A 193 -36.18 37.51 -26.64
C HIS A 193 -34.66 37.43 -26.43
N SER A 194 -34.16 36.30 -25.96
CA SER A 194 -32.74 36.02 -25.85
C SER A 194 -32.15 35.78 -27.24
N LYS A 195 -30.99 36.37 -27.51
CA LYS A 195 -30.20 36.15 -28.73
C LYS A 195 -28.91 35.45 -28.32
N VAL A 196 -28.97 34.13 -28.25
CA VAL A 196 -27.86 33.30 -27.75
C VAL A 196 -27.42 32.30 -28.82
N GLU A 197 -26.12 32.09 -28.91
CA GLU A 197 -25.49 31.04 -29.73
C GLU A 197 -24.85 30.00 -28.78
N PRO A 198 -25.02 28.69 -29.04
CA PRO A 198 -24.38 27.65 -28.25
C PRO A 198 -22.88 27.64 -28.51
N LEU A 199 -22.09 27.34 -27.48
CA LEU A 199 -20.64 27.20 -27.55
C LEU A 199 -20.21 25.79 -27.14
N GLY A 200 -19.05 25.36 -27.64
CA GLY A 200 -18.40 24.11 -27.21
C GLY A 200 -19.32 22.90 -27.42
N ASN A 201 -19.48 22.12 -26.35
CA ASN A 201 -20.31 20.91 -26.32
C ASN A 201 -21.80 21.20 -26.01
N THR A 202 -22.20 22.47 -25.98
CA THR A 202 -23.57 22.85 -25.64
C THR A 202 -24.54 22.48 -26.75
N THR A 203 -25.55 21.68 -26.40
CA THR A 203 -26.66 21.36 -27.29
C THR A 203 -27.78 22.36 -27.08
N MET A 204 -28.43 22.82 -28.15
CA MET A 204 -29.50 23.81 -28.07
C MET A 204 -30.74 23.32 -28.83
N ARG A 205 -31.90 23.38 -28.17
CA ARG A 205 -33.21 23.01 -28.73
C ARG A 205 -34.14 24.22 -28.66
N GLN A 206 -34.88 24.48 -29.72
CA GLN A 206 -35.88 25.54 -29.76
C GLN A 206 -37.27 24.95 -29.50
N ALA A 207 -38.00 25.51 -28.55
CA ALA A 207 -39.37 25.12 -28.27
C ALA A 207 -40.36 25.80 -29.24
N PRO A 208 -41.57 25.24 -29.44
CA PRO A 208 -42.57 25.79 -30.36
C PRO A 208 -43.01 27.24 -30.05
N ASP A 209 -42.85 27.68 -28.80
CA ASP A 209 -43.17 29.03 -28.33
C ASP A 209 -42.07 30.08 -28.63
N GLY A 210 -40.96 29.65 -29.23
CA GLY A 210 -39.80 30.47 -29.55
C GLY A 210 -38.78 30.62 -28.43
N SER A 211 -38.97 29.95 -27.28
CA SER A 211 -37.93 29.83 -26.24
C SER A 211 -36.85 28.83 -26.63
N TYR A 212 -35.70 28.91 -25.96
CA TYR A 212 -34.54 28.04 -26.22
C TYR A 212 -34.17 27.29 -24.96
N THR A 213 -33.86 26.01 -25.06
CA THR A 213 -33.24 25.22 -23.98
C THR A 213 -31.83 24.84 -24.42
N ALA A 214 -30.84 25.17 -23.60
CA ALA A 214 -29.44 24.79 -23.81
C ALA A 214 -29.01 23.80 -22.73
N GLU A 215 -28.32 22.74 -23.11
CA GLU A 215 -27.90 21.65 -22.24
C GLU A 215 -26.42 21.35 -22.44
N VAL A 216 -25.68 21.18 -21.33
CA VAL A 216 -24.27 20.77 -21.33
C VAL A 216 -23.98 19.91 -20.10
N VAL A 217 -23.12 18.91 -20.26
CA VAL A 217 -22.57 18.13 -19.15
C VAL A 217 -21.17 18.66 -18.84
N VAL A 218 -20.91 19.00 -17.59
CA VAL A 218 -19.62 19.53 -17.13
C VAL A 218 -18.96 18.50 -16.23
N TYR A 219 -17.85 17.92 -16.71
CA TYR A 219 -17.12 16.88 -15.99
C TYR A 219 -16.17 17.46 -14.93
N PRO A 220 -15.70 16.64 -13.97
CA PRO A 220 -14.81 17.07 -12.89
C PRO A 220 -13.62 17.91 -13.34
N VAL A 221 -13.40 19.03 -12.66
CA VAL A 221 -12.28 19.95 -12.87
C VAL A 221 -12.22 20.54 -14.29
N GLU A 222 -13.34 20.55 -15.00
CA GLU A 222 -13.42 21.05 -16.37
C GLU A 222 -14.27 22.30 -16.51
N THR A 223 -13.91 23.11 -17.51
CA THR A 223 -14.64 24.31 -17.90
C THR A 223 -15.29 24.12 -19.26
N GLU A 224 -16.61 24.16 -19.31
CA GLU A 224 -17.38 24.11 -20.55
C GLU A 224 -17.91 25.50 -20.90
N LYS A 225 -17.60 25.96 -22.12
CA LYS A 225 -18.20 27.19 -22.67
C LYS A 225 -19.64 26.87 -23.01
N PHE A 226 -20.58 27.68 -22.50
CA PHE A 226 -21.99 27.38 -22.59
C PHE A 226 -22.67 28.12 -23.74
N ILE A 227 -22.73 29.45 -23.65
CA ILE A 227 -23.41 30.28 -24.64
C ILE A 227 -22.67 31.60 -24.86
N LYS A 228 -22.96 32.26 -25.98
CA LYS A 228 -22.59 33.65 -26.25
C LYS A 228 -23.80 34.47 -26.67
N GLY A 229 -23.87 35.72 -26.23
CA GLY A 229 -24.90 36.66 -26.68
C GLY A 229 -25.67 37.33 -25.55
N TYR A 230 -26.92 37.68 -25.81
CA TYR A 230 -27.77 38.46 -24.91
C TYR A 230 -28.89 37.59 -24.33
N VAL A 231 -28.90 37.44 -23.00
CA VAL A 231 -29.91 36.68 -22.26
C VAL A 231 -31.00 37.64 -21.76
N ASN A 232 -32.26 37.32 -22.04
CA ASN A 232 -33.42 38.05 -21.53
C ASN A 232 -34.32 37.13 -20.70
N GLY A 233 -33.95 36.98 -19.42
CA GLY A 233 -34.57 36.01 -18.51
C GLY A 233 -34.15 34.57 -18.82
N PHE A 234 -33.90 33.80 -17.77
CA PHE A 234 -33.58 32.38 -17.88
C PHE A 234 -34.07 31.63 -16.63
N SER A 235 -34.24 30.32 -16.75
CA SER A 235 -34.31 29.40 -15.63
C SER A 235 -33.26 28.31 -15.82
N SER A 236 -32.70 27.81 -14.72
CA SER A 236 -31.69 26.75 -14.73
C SER A 236 -32.17 25.55 -13.93
N GLN A 237 -31.92 24.36 -14.46
CA GLN A 237 -31.99 23.09 -13.75
C GLN A 237 -30.59 22.49 -13.74
N LEU A 238 -30.08 22.23 -12.55
CA LEU A 238 -28.73 21.71 -12.33
C LEU A 238 -28.85 20.39 -11.58
N ARG A 239 -28.15 19.37 -12.06
CA ARG A 239 -28.11 18.06 -11.40
C ARG A 239 -26.66 17.60 -11.30
N ALA A 240 -26.18 17.39 -10.08
CA ALA A 240 -24.92 16.71 -9.85
C ALA A 240 -25.21 15.20 -9.72
N LEU A 241 -24.64 14.43 -10.64
CA LEU A 241 -24.79 12.98 -10.71
C LEU A 241 -23.42 12.33 -10.52
N PRO A 242 -23.33 11.12 -9.95
CA PRO A 242 -22.09 10.35 -9.97
C PRO A 242 -21.57 10.19 -11.40
N LEU A 243 -20.25 10.08 -11.56
CA LEU A 243 -19.63 9.92 -12.87
C LEU A 243 -20.21 8.73 -13.64
N SER A 244 -20.66 8.99 -14.87
CA SER A 244 -21.27 8.00 -15.74
C SER A 244 -20.26 6.99 -16.28
N VAL A 245 -20.75 5.81 -16.70
CA VAL A 245 -19.94 4.83 -17.43
C VAL A 245 -19.38 5.44 -18.73
N GLU A 246 -20.18 6.26 -19.41
CA GLU A 246 -19.79 6.99 -20.63
C GLU A 246 -18.58 7.92 -20.39
N TYR A 247 -18.53 8.61 -19.25
CA TYR A 247 -17.37 9.42 -18.87
C TYR A 247 -16.10 8.56 -18.85
N PHE A 248 -16.13 7.41 -18.17
CA PHE A 248 -14.96 6.55 -18.05
C PHE A 248 -14.55 5.92 -19.38
N GLU A 249 -15.51 5.41 -20.17
CA GLU A 249 -15.25 4.81 -21.47
C GLU A 249 -14.65 5.80 -22.48
N THR A 250 -15.22 7.00 -22.54
CA THR A 250 -14.72 8.07 -23.43
C THR A 250 -13.30 8.46 -23.06
N ARG A 251 -13.01 8.62 -21.76
CA ARG A 251 -11.69 9.03 -21.27
C ARG A 251 -10.64 7.95 -21.42
N GLU A 252 -11.00 6.69 -21.19
CA GLU A 252 -10.11 5.56 -21.39
C GLU A 252 -9.73 5.44 -22.86
N THR A 253 -10.71 5.52 -23.77
CA THR A 253 -10.47 5.48 -25.23
C THR A 253 -9.51 6.60 -25.64
N LEU A 254 -9.78 7.84 -25.23
CA LEU A 254 -8.91 8.98 -25.52
C LEU A 254 -7.50 8.80 -24.97
N GLN A 255 -7.36 8.27 -23.76
CA GLN A 255 -6.04 8.02 -23.17
C GLN A 255 -5.28 6.91 -23.92
N HIS A 256 -5.97 5.83 -24.25
CA HIS A 256 -5.41 4.68 -24.92
C HIS A 256 -4.83 5.08 -26.28
N GLU A 257 -5.64 5.71 -27.13
CA GLU A 257 -5.27 6.16 -28.48
C GLU A 257 -4.15 7.22 -28.46
N ASN A 258 -4.17 8.13 -27.49
CA ASN A 258 -3.26 9.27 -27.51
C ASN A 258 -1.90 9.01 -26.88
N PHE A 259 -1.84 8.15 -25.86
CA PHE A 259 -0.63 7.96 -25.04
C PHE A 259 -0.23 6.49 -24.93
N LEU A 260 -1.13 5.65 -24.41
CA LEU A 260 -0.75 4.31 -23.97
C LEU A 260 -0.34 3.42 -25.15
N GLU A 261 -1.11 3.40 -26.23
CA GLU A 261 -0.81 2.59 -27.42
C GLU A 261 0.54 2.98 -28.04
N LYS A 262 0.85 4.29 -28.10
CA LYS A 262 2.11 4.80 -28.65
C LYS A 262 3.31 4.42 -27.79
N GLU A 263 3.19 4.52 -26.48
CA GLU A 263 4.27 4.13 -25.55
C GLU A 263 4.47 2.62 -25.54
N PHE A 264 3.38 1.86 -25.53
CA PHE A 264 3.41 0.41 -25.65
C PHE A 264 4.11 -0.04 -26.95
N ASP A 265 3.73 0.52 -28.09
CA ASP A 265 4.34 0.21 -29.39
C ASP A 265 5.80 0.63 -29.47
N ALA A 266 6.16 1.77 -28.86
CA ALA A 266 7.55 2.21 -28.78
C ALA A 266 8.42 1.22 -27.99
N VAL A 267 7.97 0.79 -26.81
CA VAL A 267 8.68 -0.19 -25.98
C VAL A 267 8.74 -1.54 -26.71
N LYS A 268 7.64 -2.01 -27.28
CA LYS A 268 7.57 -3.26 -28.04
C LYS A 268 8.50 -3.28 -29.24
N SER A 269 8.54 -2.19 -30.00
CA SER A 269 9.44 -2.03 -31.16
C SER A 269 10.91 -2.05 -30.76
N LEU A 270 11.21 -1.55 -29.56
CA LEU A 270 12.56 -1.46 -29.04
C LEU A 270 13.11 -2.80 -28.54
N ILE A 271 12.28 -3.57 -27.82
CA ILE A 271 12.72 -4.83 -27.20
C ILE A 271 12.52 -6.05 -28.11
N GLY A 272 11.56 -5.99 -29.04
CA GLY A 272 11.13 -7.12 -29.84
C GLY A 272 10.41 -8.18 -29.00
N GLU A 273 11.13 -9.21 -28.59
CA GLU A 273 10.62 -10.28 -27.73
C GLU A 273 10.80 -9.90 -26.25
N TRP A 274 9.77 -10.16 -25.43
CA TRP A 274 9.84 -9.92 -24.00
C TRP A 274 10.79 -10.93 -23.33
N LYS A 275 11.88 -10.43 -22.74
CA LYS A 275 12.89 -11.22 -22.02
C LYS A 275 12.94 -10.90 -20.52
N GLY A 276 11.93 -10.20 -20.02
CA GLY A 276 11.83 -9.72 -18.64
C GLY A 276 12.05 -8.21 -18.50
N ALA A 277 11.56 -7.68 -17.37
CA ALA A 277 11.52 -6.26 -17.08
C ALA A 277 12.91 -5.60 -17.08
N GLU A 278 13.96 -6.27 -16.59
CA GLU A 278 15.34 -5.76 -16.58
C GLU A 278 15.87 -5.41 -17.98
N HIS A 279 15.68 -6.32 -18.93
CA HIS A 279 16.10 -6.13 -20.30
C HIS A 279 15.32 -4.98 -20.96
N ALA A 280 14.02 -4.93 -20.74
CA ALA A 280 13.18 -3.87 -21.29
C ALA A 280 13.51 -2.50 -20.71
N LEU A 281 13.73 -2.41 -19.40
CA LEU A 281 14.09 -1.18 -18.71
C LEU A 281 15.43 -0.63 -19.20
N LYS A 282 16.45 -1.49 -19.32
CA LYS A 282 17.75 -1.10 -19.89
C LYS A 282 17.60 -0.46 -21.27
N SER A 283 16.84 -1.10 -22.16
CA SER A 283 16.59 -0.56 -23.51
C SER A 283 15.87 0.79 -23.46
N CYS A 284 14.84 0.92 -22.61
CA CYS A 284 14.09 2.17 -22.43
C CYS A 284 15.01 3.32 -21.97
N ILE A 285 15.91 3.06 -21.03
CA ILE A 285 16.91 4.03 -20.55
C ILE A 285 17.87 4.44 -21.66
N GLU A 286 18.36 3.50 -22.47
CA GLU A 286 19.30 3.78 -23.57
C GLU A 286 18.66 4.64 -24.68
N ASN A 287 17.35 4.54 -24.86
CA ASN A 287 16.61 5.22 -25.94
C ASN A 287 15.73 6.38 -25.44
N ASN A 288 15.76 6.66 -24.14
CA ASN A 288 14.92 7.67 -23.49
C ASN A 288 13.42 7.51 -23.82
N VAL A 289 12.95 6.26 -23.78
CA VAL A 289 11.54 5.90 -24.00
C VAL A 289 10.89 5.67 -22.64
N PRO A 290 9.70 6.23 -22.35
CA PRO A 290 8.96 5.93 -21.13
C PRO A 290 8.75 4.42 -20.95
N PHE A 291 9.18 3.88 -19.82
CA PHE A 291 9.06 2.47 -19.51
C PHE A 291 7.59 2.07 -19.36
N VAL A 292 7.24 0.91 -19.90
CA VAL A 292 5.94 0.26 -19.74
C VAL A 292 6.22 -1.16 -19.25
N ASP A 293 5.58 -1.53 -18.15
CA ASP A 293 5.75 -2.82 -17.50
C ASP A 293 4.86 -3.88 -18.14
N PHE A 294 5.45 -4.79 -18.94
CA PHE A 294 4.68 -5.82 -19.63
C PHE A 294 4.28 -6.98 -18.70
N ASP A 295 4.95 -7.12 -17.55
CA ASP A 295 4.55 -8.09 -16.54
C ASP A 295 3.33 -7.58 -15.74
N PHE A 296 3.04 -6.27 -15.79
CA PHE A 296 1.89 -5.65 -15.14
C PHE A 296 1.34 -4.46 -15.94
N LEU A 297 0.70 -4.78 -17.07
CA LEU A 297 0.25 -3.76 -18.02
C LEU A 297 -0.79 -2.81 -17.41
N PRO A 298 -0.79 -1.52 -17.82
CA PRO A 298 -1.81 -0.55 -17.45
C PRO A 298 -3.12 -0.79 -18.23
N VAL A 299 -3.77 -1.92 -17.93
CA VAL A 299 -5.03 -2.35 -18.54
C VAL A 299 -6.05 -2.69 -17.46
N TRP A 300 -7.33 -2.67 -17.83
CA TRP A 300 -8.42 -2.93 -16.89
C TRP A 300 -8.26 -4.24 -16.10
N LYS A 301 -7.73 -5.29 -16.72
CA LYS A 301 -7.47 -6.58 -16.06
C LYS A 301 -6.56 -6.45 -14.84
N SER A 302 -5.56 -5.57 -14.86
CA SER A 302 -4.62 -5.36 -13.75
C SER A 302 -5.27 -4.66 -12.55
N ILE A 303 -6.47 -4.08 -12.72
CA ILE A 303 -7.28 -3.51 -11.65
C ILE A 303 -8.36 -4.50 -11.19
N GLN A 304 -9.20 -4.95 -12.12
CA GLN A 304 -10.46 -5.66 -11.85
C GLN A 304 -10.29 -7.13 -11.45
N LEU A 305 -9.22 -7.80 -11.87
CA LEU A 305 -9.05 -9.22 -11.62
C LEU A 305 -9.07 -9.52 -10.12
N GLY A 306 -9.82 -10.55 -9.71
CA GLY A 306 -9.96 -10.91 -8.29
C GLY A 306 -10.70 -9.90 -7.41
N SER A 307 -11.15 -8.76 -7.94
CA SER A 307 -11.88 -7.78 -7.14
C SER A 307 -13.21 -8.36 -6.64
N THR A 308 -13.49 -8.16 -5.36
CA THR A 308 -14.75 -8.59 -4.73
C THR A 308 -15.91 -7.66 -5.09
N ARG A 309 -15.60 -6.40 -5.38
CA ARG A 309 -16.50 -5.37 -5.92
C ARG A 309 -16.22 -5.15 -7.40
N ALA A 310 -17.17 -4.61 -8.14
CA ALA A 310 -16.87 -4.04 -9.46
C ALA A 310 -16.21 -2.67 -9.25
N PRO A 311 -14.87 -2.52 -9.30
CA PRO A 311 -14.26 -1.21 -9.25
C PRO A 311 -14.87 -0.31 -10.33
N LYS A 312 -14.90 0.99 -10.03
CA LYS A 312 -15.15 1.98 -11.09
C LYS A 312 -14.08 1.81 -12.15
N LYS A 313 -14.46 1.88 -13.41
CA LYS A 313 -13.51 1.91 -14.50
C LYS A 313 -12.57 3.10 -14.30
N MET A 314 -11.26 2.91 -14.38
CA MET A 314 -10.28 3.96 -14.11
C MET A 314 -9.35 4.17 -15.30
N LEU A 315 -8.76 5.37 -15.35
CA LEU A 315 -7.69 5.71 -16.27
C LEU A 315 -6.34 5.31 -15.65
N TRP A 316 -5.33 5.17 -16.49
CA TRP A 316 -3.95 4.92 -16.10
C TRP A 316 -3.13 6.18 -16.29
N LEU A 317 -2.86 6.91 -15.21
CA LEU A 317 -2.26 8.24 -15.28
C LEU A 317 -0.79 8.19 -14.85
N ARG A 318 0.10 8.78 -15.67
CA ARG A 318 1.44 9.13 -15.21
C ARG A 318 1.41 10.51 -14.54
N PRO A 319 2.34 10.83 -13.61
CA PRO A 319 2.46 12.15 -13.02
C PRO A 319 2.42 13.31 -14.03
N ARG A 320 3.14 13.19 -15.14
CA ARG A 320 3.15 14.21 -16.23
C ARG A 320 1.81 14.44 -16.94
N MET A 321 0.83 13.55 -16.77
CA MET A 321 -0.50 13.65 -17.39
C MET A 321 -1.48 14.48 -16.56
N TYR A 322 -1.23 14.62 -15.26
CA TYR A 322 -2.12 15.31 -14.34
C TYR A 322 -1.45 16.42 -13.53
N LEU A 323 -0.11 16.43 -13.44
CA LEU A 323 0.63 17.52 -12.84
C LEU A 323 0.83 18.69 -13.82
N PRO A 324 0.81 19.95 -13.33
CA PRO A 324 1.20 21.11 -14.11
C PRO A 324 2.66 20.98 -14.61
N GLU A 325 2.97 21.52 -15.79
CA GLU A 325 4.28 21.36 -16.44
C GLU A 325 5.48 21.68 -15.52
N GLY A 326 5.42 22.77 -14.75
CA GLY A 326 6.50 23.14 -13.81
C GLY A 326 6.63 22.26 -12.58
N HIS A 327 5.63 21.41 -12.27
CA HIS A 327 5.67 20.46 -11.16
C HIS A 327 6.18 19.08 -11.58
N VAL A 328 6.15 18.74 -12.88
CA VAL A 328 6.59 17.43 -13.38
C VAL A 328 8.05 17.14 -13.03
N GLU A 329 8.92 18.16 -13.10
CA GLU A 329 10.34 18.03 -12.73
C GLU A 329 10.57 17.86 -11.22
N GLN A 330 9.53 18.08 -10.40
CA GLN A 330 9.57 17.96 -8.94
C GLN A 330 9.06 16.61 -8.44
N VAL A 331 8.65 15.71 -9.34
CA VAL A 331 8.23 14.35 -8.96
C VAL A 331 9.40 13.60 -8.33
N ARG A 332 9.18 13.03 -7.15
CA ARG A 332 10.17 12.25 -6.39
C ARG A 332 9.50 11.03 -5.76
N LEU A 333 10.28 10.00 -5.45
CA LEU A 333 9.82 8.92 -4.59
C LEU A 333 9.40 9.49 -3.23
N PHE A 334 10.32 10.20 -2.59
CA PHE A 334 10.12 10.86 -1.30
C PHE A 334 10.32 12.37 -1.48
N ARG A 335 9.39 13.17 -0.98
CA ARG A 335 9.40 14.64 -1.07
C ARG A 335 9.02 15.32 0.24
N ARG A 336 8.65 14.53 1.26
CA ARG A 336 8.45 14.99 2.64
C ARG A 336 9.04 13.96 3.62
N PRO A 337 9.20 14.31 4.91
CA PRO A 337 9.50 13.32 5.92
C PRO A 337 8.34 12.34 6.00
N ILE A 338 8.64 11.04 6.12
CA ILE A 338 7.64 10.00 6.24
C ILE A 338 7.06 10.06 7.66
N PHE A 339 5.76 10.28 7.78
CA PHE A 339 5.04 10.16 9.04
C PHE A 339 3.86 9.19 8.91
N PRO A 340 3.60 8.36 9.94
CA PRO A 340 2.43 7.49 9.93
C PRO A 340 1.10 8.20 9.63
N GLY A 341 0.38 7.66 8.64
CA GLY A 341 -0.93 8.17 8.20
C GLY A 341 -0.85 9.35 7.22
N ASP A 342 0.34 9.60 6.67
CA ASP A 342 0.55 10.52 5.56
C ASP A 342 0.11 9.96 4.21
N VAL A 343 -0.03 8.64 4.15
CA VAL A 343 -0.53 7.90 3.00
C VAL A 343 -2.05 7.87 3.02
N GLU A 344 -2.65 8.34 1.94
CA GLU A 344 -4.08 8.28 1.68
C GLU A 344 -4.40 6.93 1.01
N GLN A 345 -5.25 6.10 1.64
CA GLN A 345 -5.63 4.78 1.13
C GLN A 345 -6.29 4.83 -0.27
N GLY A 346 -7.14 5.83 -0.50
CA GLY A 346 -7.99 5.90 -1.69
C GLY A 346 -9.14 4.88 -1.68
N GLU A 347 -9.55 4.41 -2.86
CA GLU A 347 -10.79 3.64 -3.10
C GLU A 347 -10.60 2.11 -3.21
N LEU A 348 -9.37 1.59 -3.10
CA LEU A 348 -9.13 0.16 -3.39
C LEU A 348 -9.72 -0.78 -2.32
N GLY A 349 -9.85 -0.32 -1.07
CA GLY A 349 -10.34 -1.13 0.05
C GLY A 349 -9.29 -2.03 0.71
N ASP A 350 -8.01 -1.88 0.36
CA ASP A 350 -6.86 -2.63 0.89
C ASP A 350 -6.35 -2.11 2.24
N CYS A 351 -7.27 -1.84 3.17
CA CYS A 351 -6.96 -1.24 4.48
C CYS A 351 -5.90 -2.04 5.25
N TRP A 352 -5.86 -3.37 5.14
CA TRP A 352 -4.84 -4.23 5.77
C TRP A 352 -3.41 -3.87 5.30
N LEU A 353 -3.23 -3.61 4.00
CA LEU A 353 -1.94 -3.21 3.44
C LEU A 353 -1.61 -1.79 3.89
N MET A 354 -2.59 -0.89 3.91
CA MET A 354 -2.39 0.48 4.40
C MET A 354 -2.08 0.52 5.90
N CYS A 355 -2.68 -0.36 6.72
CA CYS A 355 -2.32 -0.55 8.12
C CYS A 355 -0.84 -0.94 8.26
N ALA A 356 -0.41 -1.91 7.45
CA ALA A 356 0.97 -2.38 7.44
C ALA A 356 1.95 -1.29 6.98
N ILE A 357 1.58 -0.50 5.96
CA ILE A 357 2.39 0.64 5.51
C ILE A 357 2.49 1.67 6.64
N ALA A 358 1.38 2.09 7.24
CA ALA A 358 1.36 3.02 8.37
C ALA A 358 2.19 2.54 9.57
N THR A 359 2.17 1.23 9.84
CA THR A 359 3.02 0.59 10.83
C THR A 359 4.50 0.72 10.45
N LEU A 360 4.84 0.51 9.16
CA LEU A 360 6.21 0.64 8.66
C LEU A 360 6.71 2.10 8.67
N GLU A 361 5.81 3.07 8.50
CA GLU A 361 6.13 4.51 8.54
C GLU A 361 6.66 4.99 9.90
N GLU A 362 6.46 4.23 10.98
CA GLU A 362 7.12 4.49 12.28
C GLU A 362 8.66 4.41 12.18
N ASP A 363 9.15 3.65 11.19
CA ASP A 363 10.56 3.50 10.87
C ASP A 363 10.85 3.98 9.42
N PRO A 364 10.92 5.30 9.16
CA PRO A 364 11.12 5.85 7.80
C PRO A 364 12.29 5.26 7.02
N GLY A 365 13.40 4.94 7.71
CA GLY A 365 14.58 4.34 7.09
C GLY A 365 14.28 2.99 6.45
N ASP A 366 13.33 2.23 6.99
CA ASP A 366 12.96 0.93 6.46
C ASP A 366 12.03 1.05 5.26
N VAL A 367 11.15 2.05 5.25
CA VAL A 367 10.38 2.41 4.05
C VAL A 367 11.33 2.77 2.92
N MET A 368 12.28 3.68 3.17
CA MET A 368 13.27 4.11 2.17
C MET A 368 14.16 2.97 1.69
N ARG A 369 14.55 2.07 2.60
CA ARG A 369 15.40 0.93 2.29
C ARG A 369 14.78 0.01 1.23
N MET A 370 13.46 -0.16 1.19
CA MET A 370 12.80 -0.99 0.15
C MET A 370 12.99 -0.43 -1.27
N PHE A 371 13.26 0.86 -1.43
CA PHE A 371 13.40 1.51 -2.74
C PHE A 371 14.86 1.66 -3.20
N ARG A 372 15.82 1.11 -2.44
CA ARG A 372 17.24 1.15 -2.80
C ARG A 372 17.49 0.36 -4.08
N ASN A 373 18.29 0.95 -4.96
CA ASN A 373 18.65 0.36 -6.24
C ASN A 373 19.89 -0.54 -6.09
N PRO A 374 19.83 -1.81 -6.54
CA PRO A 374 20.97 -2.73 -6.48
C PRO A 374 22.16 -2.30 -7.35
N PHE A 375 21.98 -1.33 -8.25
CA PHE A 375 22.98 -0.85 -9.21
C PHE A 375 23.43 0.59 -8.93
N GLY A 376 23.12 1.14 -7.74
CA GLY A 376 23.59 2.43 -7.25
C GLY A 376 22.75 3.64 -7.68
N ALA A 377 23.07 4.81 -7.10
CA ALA A 377 22.26 6.02 -7.20
C ALA A 377 22.10 6.56 -8.63
N GLU A 378 23.17 6.50 -9.43
CA GLU A 378 23.11 6.96 -10.82
C GLU A 378 22.16 6.12 -11.69
N THR A 379 22.20 4.80 -11.52
CA THR A 379 21.26 3.90 -12.22
C THR A 379 19.83 4.17 -11.77
N ALA A 380 19.62 4.36 -10.46
CA ALA A 380 18.32 4.71 -9.90
C ALA A 380 17.73 5.99 -10.52
N ARG A 381 18.53 7.05 -10.69
CA ARG A 381 18.11 8.29 -11.37
C ARG A 381 17.69 8.07 -12.81
N ARG A 382 18.47 7.27 -13.56
CA ARG A 382 18.17 6.97 -14.96
C ARG A 382 16.89 6.14 -15.13
N GLU A 383 16.62 5.22 -14.20
CA GLU A 383 15.37 4.46 -14.16
C GLU A 383 14.16 5.38 -13.90
N ARG A 384 14.25 6.26 -12.89
CA ARG A 384 13.18 7.22 -12.59
C ARG A 384 12.95 8.21 -13.72
N ALA A 385 14.00 8.60 -14.45
CA ALA A 385 13.89 9.50 -15.61
C ALA A 385 13.03 8.92 -16.74
N VAL A 386 12.93 7.58 -16.85
CA VAL A 386 12.02 6.90 -17.78
C VAL A 386 10.71 6.42 -17.13
N GLY A 387 10.43 6.83 -15.90
CA GLY A 387 9.21 6.48 -15.17
C GLY A 387 9.19 5.05 -14.64
N ALA A 388 10.36 4.46 -14.38
CA ALA A 388 10.49 3.14 -13.77
C ALA A 388 10.99 3.22 -12.32
N TYR A 389 10.47 2.33 -11.48
CA TYR A 389 10.76 2.29 -10.06
C TYR A 389 10.97 0.85 -9.59
N ARG A 390 11.77 0.67 -8.55
CA ARG A 390 12.06 -0.62 -7.92
C ARG A 390 11.59 -0.64 -6.49
N VAL A 391 11.04 -1.78 -6.08
CA VAL A 391 10.68 -2.08 -4.70
C VAL A 391 11.15 -3.48 -4.36
N THR A 392 11.98 -3.61 -3.33
CA THR A 392 12.41 -4.91 -2.80
C THR A 392 11.39 -5.40 -1.77
N LEU A 393 10.79 -6.56 -2.03
CA LEU A 393 9.83 -7.22 -1.14
C LEU A 393 10.22 -8.68 -0.92
N ASN A 394 9.97 -9.23 0.26
CA ASN A 394 10.10 -10.65 0.55
C ASN A 394 8.76 -11.34 0.26
N THR A 395 8.70 -12.21 -0.73
CA THR A 395 7.47 -12.97 -1.01
C THR A 395 7.80 -14.44 -1.15
N SER A 396 6.97 -15.29 -0.54
CA SER A 396 7.22 -16.73 -0.47
C SER A 396 8.59 -17.06 0.13
N GLY A 397 9.08 -16.22 1.05
CA GLY A 397 10.38 -16.36 1.72
C GLY A 397 11.58 -15.84 0.92
N LEU A 398 11.44 -15.47 -0.36
CA LEU A 398 12.53 -14.92 -1.18
C LEU A 398 12.41 -13.42 -1.37
N TRP A 399 13.55 -12.73 -1.28
CA TRP A 399 13.65 -11.33 -1.65
C TRP A 399 13.57 -11.15 -3.17
N ARG A 400 12.75 -10.19 -3.60
CA ARG A 400 12.52 -9.88 -5.02
C ARG A 400 12.54 -8.37 -5.24
N SER A 401 13.37 -7.93 -6.19
CA SER A 401 13.32 -6.56 -6.72
C SER A 401 12.21 -6.47 -7.77
N VAL A 402 11.09 -5.84 -7.42
CA VAL A 402 9.93 -5.65 -8.28
C VAL A 402 10.06 -4.32 -9.02
N ILE A 403 10.17 -4.38 -10.36
CA ILE A 403 10.15 -3.20 -11.23
C ILE A 403 8.71 -2.87 -11.59
N VAL A 404 8.30 -1.61 -11.52
CA VAL A 404 7.00 -1.11 -11.98
C VAL A 404 7.17 0.22 -12.73
N ASP A 405 6.26 0.52 -13.66
CA ASP A 405 6.15 1.85 -14.26
C ASP A 405 5.27 2.82 -13.42
N ASP A 406 5.27 4.12 -13.73
CA ASP A 406 4.46 5.15 -13.04
C ASP A 406 3.05 5.36 -13.60
N TYR A 407 2.46 4.38 -14.30
CA TYR A 407 1.03 4.42 -14.56
C TYR A 407 0.24 4.05 -13.30
N PHE A 408 -0.48 5.01 -12.72
CA PHE A 408 -1.31 4.80 -11.54
C PHE A 408 -2.81 4.90 -11.87
N PRO A 409 -3.66 3.99 -11.35
CA PRO A 409 -5.10 4.08 -11.51
C PRO A 409 -5.66 5.39 -10.94
N GLY A 410 -6.41 6.13 -11.74
CA GLY A 410 -6.94 7.42 -11.34
C GLY A 410 -8.00 7.96 -12.28
N TYR A 411 -8.63 9.06 -11.86
CA TYR A 411 -9.59 9.82 -12.66
C TYR A 411 -9.73 11.23 -12.08
N ALA A 412 -10.22 12.17 -12.90
CA ALA A 412 -10.31 13.58 -12.53
C ALA A 412 -8.96 14.16 -12.05
N GLY A 413 -7.88 13.84 -12.78
CA GLY A 413 -6.57 14.47 -12.59
C GLY A 413 -5.79 14.01 -11.35
N MET A 414 -6.10 12.85 -10.75
CA MET A 414 -5.30 12.33 -9.64
C MET A 414 -5.42 10.81 -9.50
N PRO A 415 -4.41 10.14 -8.92
CA PRO A 415 -4.51 8.76 -8.46
C PRO A 415 -5.66 8.56 -7.48
N ARG A 416 -6.25 7.37 -7.48
CA ARG A 416 -7.42 7.03 -6.65
C ARG A 416 -7.20 5.85 -5.71
N PHE A 417 -6.03 5.22 -5.79
CA PHE A 417 -5.59 4.25 -4.79
C PHE A 417 -4.54 4.89 -3.88
N ALA A 418 -3.60 4.13 -3.32
CA ALA A 418 -2.64 4.67 -2.35
C ALA A 418 -1.86 5.83 -2.97
N HIS A 419 -1.85 6.98 -2.30
CA HIS A 419 -1.13 8.18 -2.75
C HIS A 419 -0.71 9.05 -1.57
N SER A 420 0.22 9.96 -1.81
CA SER A 420 0.60 10.99 -0.84
C SER A 420 -0.31 12.21 -0.97
N SER A 421 -0.46 12.95 0.12
CA SER A 421 -1.05 14.29 0.10
C SER A 421 -0.27 15.29 -0.78
N ASP A 422 1.04 15.07 -0.99
CA ASP A 422 1.81 15.76 -2.01
C ASP A 422 1.71 15.01 -3.35
N ALA A 423 1.04 15.60 -4.33
CA ALA A 423 0.84 15.00 -5.66
C ALA A 423 2.14 14.73 -6.45
N CYS A 424 3.29 15.28 -6.02
CA CYS A 424 4.61 15.00 -6.60
C CYS A 424 5.38 13.90 -5.85
N GLU A 425 4.85 13.36 -4.76
CA GLU A 425 5.43 12.24 -4.01
C GLU A 425 4.72 10.93 -4.40
N VAL A 426 5.48 9.96 -4.92
CA VAL A 426 4.89 8.77 -5.56
C VAL A 426 5.20 7.44 -4.86
N TRP A 427 6.04 7.40 -3.82
CA TRP A 427 6.39 6.14 -3.16
C TRP A 427 5.18 5.29 -2.70
N PRO A 428 4.05 5.85 -2.20
CA PRO A 428 2.94 5.02 -1.75
C PRO A 428 2.26 4.31 -2.93
N SER A 429 2.07 5.03 -4.04
CA SER A 429 1.49 4.50 -5.27
C SER A 429 2.39 3.43 -5.90
N VAL A 430 3.71 3.64 -5.87
CA VAL A 430 4.70 2.67 -6.35
C VAL A 430 4.70 1.40 -5.49
N LEU A 431 4.70 1.53 -4.16
CA LEU A 431 4.68 0.39 -3.24
C LEU A 431 3.42 -0.45 -3.41
N GLN A 432 2.24 0.18 -3.39
CA GLN A 432 0.96 -0.52 -3.59
C GLN A 432 0.91 -1.20 -4.97
N LYS A 433 1.46 -0.55 -6.02
CA LYS A 433 1.55 -1.16 -7.35
C LYS A 433 2.48 -2.36 -7.39
N ALA A 434 3.65 -2.29 -6.74
CA ALA A 434 4.56 -3.43 -6.64
C ALA A 434 3.89 -4.61 -5.92
N PHE A 435 3.13 -4.32 -4.86
CA PHE A 435 2.33 -5.32 -4.15
C PHE A 435 1.23 -5.92 -5.04
N ALA A 436 0.51 -5.08 -5.79
CA ALA A 436 -0.49 -5.52 -6.77
C ALA A 436 0.12 -6.39 -7.88
N LYS A 437 1.31 -6.03 -8.38
CA LYS A 437 2.06 -6.83 -9.36
C LYS A 437 2.43 -8.20 -8.81
N LEU A 438 2.95 -8.27 -7.58
CA LEU A 438 3.31 -9.55 -6.95
C LEU A 438 2.11 -10.47 -6.72
N ASN A 439 0.93 -9.91 -6.44
CA ASN A 439 -0.30 -10.66 -6.24
C ASN A 439 -1.15 -10.80 -7.52
N GLY A 440 -0.70 -10.23 -8.65
CA GLY A 440 -1.33 -10.36 -9.97
C GLY A 440 -2.32 -9.27 -10.39
N SER A 441 -2.89 -8.49 -9.46
CA SER A 441 -3.75 -7.32 -9.74
C SER A 441 -4.04 -6.51 -8.46
N TYR A 442 -4.52 -5.28 -8.62
CA TYR A 442 -5.00 -4.48 -7.48
C TYR A 442 -6.20 -5.15 -6.78
N GLY A 443 -7.11 -5.77 -7.53
CA GLY A 443 -8.26 -6.47 -6.98
C GLY A 443 -7.91 -7.64 -6.04
N LEU A 444 -6.76 -8.27 -6.25
CA LEU A 444 -6.25 -9.36 -5.38
C LEU A 444 -5.57 -8.86 -4.10
N VAL A 445 -5.47 -7.54 -3.90
CA VAL A 445 -4.90 -6.90 -2.71
C VAL A 445 -5.98 -6.28 -1.81
N GLN A 446 -7.27 -6.37 -2.17
CA GLN A 446 -8.36 -5.76 -1.38
C GLN A 446 -8.52 -6.38 0.02
N SER A 447 -8.06 -7.60 0.24
CA SER A 447 -8.14 -8.30 1.52
C SER A 447 -6.83 -8.99 1.89
N GLY A 448 -6.61 -9.14 3.19
CA GLY A 448 -5.46 -9.84 3.73
C GLY A 448 -5.20 -9.52 5.19
N ASP A 449 -4.06 -10.03 5.67
CA ASP A 449 -3.61 -9.86 7.05
C ASP A 449 -2.46 -8.83 7.12
N PRO A 450 -2.59 -7.73 7.89
CA PRO A 450 -1.53 -6.72 8.03
C PRO A 450 -0.19 -7.31 8.50
N VAL A 451 -0.20 -8.36 9.32
CA VAL A 451 1.01 -9.07 9.74
C VAL A 451 1.73 -9.67 8.54
N HIS A 452 1.00 -10.28 7.61
CA HIS A 452 1.54 -10.84 6.37
C HIS A 452 2.09 -9.76 5.42
N ALA A 453 1.48 -8.58 5.36
CA ALA A 453 2.05 -7.46 4.60
C ALA A 453 3.36 -6.97 5.23
N LEU A 454 3.41 -6.89 6.56
CA LEU A 454 4.63 -6.52 7.29
C LEU A 454 5.75 -7.53 7.10
N THR A 455 5.47 -8.84 7.14
CA THR A 455 6.47 -9.86 6.81
C THR A 455 6.96 -9.70 5.39
N ASP A 456 6.08 -9.34 4.45
CA ASP A 456 6.45 -9.19 3.04
C ASP A 456 7.31 -7.94 2.77
N MET A 457 7.09 -6.86 3.52
CA MET A 457 7.88 -5.64 3.41
C MET A 457 9.21 -5.72 4.19
N THR A 458 9.27 -6.46 5.29
CA THR A 458 10.42 -6.45 6.22
C THR A 458 11.25 -7.72 6.20
N GLY A 459 10.71 -8.83 5.68
CA GLY A 459 11.24 -10.18 5.85
C GLY A 459 11.37 -10.61 7.32
N CYS A 460 10.86 -9.84 8.28
CA CYS A 460 10.94 -10.21 9.69
C CYS A 460 9.89 -11.28 9.98
N PRO A 461 10.18 -12.24 10.87
CA PRO A 461 9.18 -13.21 11.30
C PRO A 461 8.12 -12.51 12.14
N ALA A 462 6.94 -13.12 12.21
CA ALA A 462 5.85 -12.61 13.02
C ALA A 462 5.02 -13.74 13.65
N SER A 463 4.29 -13.39 14.70
CA SER A 463 3.31 -14.27 15.35
C SER A 463 2.01 -13.51 15.58
N ARG A 464 0.88 -14.20 15.45
CA ARG A 464 -0.41 -13.71 15.94
C ARG A 464 -0.63 -14.15 17.38
N PHE A 465 -1.35 -13.32 18.13
CA PHE A 465 -1.69 -13.61 19.53
C PHE A 465 -3.20 -13.60 19.79
N ASP A 466 -4.03 -13.77 18.75
CA ASP A 466 -5.50 -13.73 18.83
C ASP A 466 -6.08 -14.71 19.87
N GLU A 467 -5.60 -15.96 19.90
CA GLU A 467 -6.04 -16.97 20.88
C GLU A 467 -5.70 -16.58 22.32
N VAL A 468 -4.48 -16.05 22.53
CA VAL A 468 -4.03 -15.58 23.85
C VAL A 468 -4.80 -14.32 24.25
N PHE A 469 -5.16 -13.48 23.29
CA PHE A 469 -5.98 -12.29 23.48
C PHE A 469 -7.41 -12.66 23.90
N ALA A 470 -8.04 -13.64 23.27
CA ALA A 470 -9.35 -14.15 23.67
C ALA A 470 -9.33 -14.65 25.12
N GLY A 471 -8.30 -15.43 25.50
CA GLY A 471 -8.10 -15.83 26.90
C GLY A 471 -7.86 -14.66 27.85
N ALA A 472 -7.16 -13.61 27.38
CA ALA A 472 -6.93 -12.38 28.14
C ALA A 472 -8.21 -11.59 28.42
N GLN A 473 -9.16 -11.57 27.48
CA GLN A 473 -10.47 -10.95 27.66
C GLN A 473 -11.28 -11.63 28.78
N GLU A 474 -11.11 -12.94 28.97
CA GLU A 474 -11.78 -13.70 30.03
C GLU A 474 -11.12 -13.53 31.41
N ASN A 475 -9.79 -13.47 31.47
CA ASN A 475 -9.02 -13.50 32.73
C ASN A 475 -8.43 -12.14 33.17
N GLY A 476 -8.67 -11.06 32.41
CA GLY A 476 -8.14 -9.72 32.67
C GLY A 476 -6.75 -9.44 32.08
N GLY A 477 -6.12 -10.42 31.42
CA GLY A 477 -5.03 -10.21 30.48
C GLY A 477 -3.69 -9.76 31.05
N LYS A 478 -3.45 -9.90 32.36
CA LYS A 478 -2.20 -9.43 32.98
C LYS A 478 -0.94 -10.08 32.38
N GLU A 479 -0.99 -11.39 32.10
CA GLU A 479 0.13 -12.12 31.50
C GLU A 479 0.41 -11.65 30.07
N LEU A 480 -0.64 -11.45 29.26
CA LEU A 480 -0.51 -10.92 27.92
C LEU A 480 0.08 -9.51 27.93
N PHE A 481 -0.41 -8.63 28.81
CA PHE A 481 0.14 -7.28 28.94
C PHE A 481 1.64 -7.28 29.28
N GLN A 482 2.06 -8.13 30.22
CA GLN A 482 3.48 -8.31 30.56
C GLN A 482 4.30 -8.83 29.37
N GLN A 483 3.73 -9.72 28.58
CA GLN A 483 4.36 -10.22 27.37
C GLN A 483 4.52 -9.12 26.30
N LEU A 484 3.49 -8.30 26.09
CA LEU A 484 3.56 -7.15 25.17
C LEU A 484 4.60 -6.12 25.64
N LEU A 485 4.69 -5.86 26.95
CA LEU A 485 5.72 -4.99 27.50
C LEU A 485 7.13 -5.52 27.21
N HIS A 486 7.35 -6.82 27.38
CA HIS A 486 8.62 -7.46 27.04
C HIS A 486 8.95 -7.38 25.54
N TYR A 487 7.94 -7.48 24.68
CA TYR A 487 8.10 -7.30 23.24
C TYR A 487 8.55 -5.88 22.89
N GLN A 488 7.92 -4.87 23.48
CA GLN A 488 8.34 -3.48 23.31
C GLN A 488 9.76 -3.24 23.83
N GLU A 489 10.11 -3.76 25.01
CA GLU A 489 11.47 -3.67 25.56
C GLU A 489 12.52 -4.32 24.64
N SER A 490 12.12 -5.34 23.89
CA SER A 490 12.98 -6.01 22.90
C SER A 490 13.05 -5.26 21.55
N GLY A 491 12.26 -4.19 21.37
CA GLY A 491 12.17 -3.43 20.13
C GLY A 491 11.29 -4.09 19.05
N PHE A 492 10.43 -5.04 19.44
CA PHE A 492 9.49 -5.66 18.52
C PHE A 492 8.30 -4.75 18.25
N GLN A 493 7.76 -4.85 17.04
CA GLN A 493 6.65 -4.02 16.61
C GLN A 493 5.34 -4.78 16.83
N ILE A 494 4.37 -4.14 17.47
CA ILE A 494 3.11 -4.76 17.88
C ILE A 494 1.98 -4.03 17.16
N ILE A 495 1.02 -4.81 16.66
CA ILE A 495 -0.23 -4.28 16.10
C ILE A 495 -1.41 -4.90 16.84
N LEU A 496 -2.49 -4.14 16.99
CA LEU A 496 -3.77 -4.60 17.49
C LEU A 496 -4.81 -4.57 16.37
N THR A 497 -5.72 -5.53 16.35
CA THR A 497 -6.78 -5.64 15.34
C THR A 497 -8.15 -5.55 15.99
N THR A 498 -9.06 -4.82 15.36
CA THR A 498 -10.47 -4.78 15.75
C THR A 498 -11.26 -5.87 15.03
N ALA A 499 -12.33 -6.34 15.68
CA ALA A 499 -13.28 -7.25 15.06
C ALA A 499 -14.12 -6.53 13.99
N GLY A 500 -14.84 -7.33 13.19
CA GLY A 500 -15.77 -6.84 12.18
C GLY A 500 -15.14 -6.64 10.82
N LYS A 501 -15.94 -6.10 9.91
CA LYS A 501 -15.51 -5.77 8.55
C LYS A 501 -15.11 -4.30 8.45
N ALA A 502 -14.07 -4.03 7.67
CA ALA A 502 -13.70 -2.66 7.35
C ALA A 502 -14.85 -1.98 6.57
N PRO A 503 -15.28 -0.77 6.95
CA PRO A 503 -16.26 0.00 6.18
C PRO A 503 -15.72 0.41 4.81
N ALA A 504 -16.62 0.66 3.86
CA ALA A 504 -16.25 1.24 2.57
C ALA A 504 -15.90 2.73 2.72
N PHE A 505 -14.63 3.11 2.52
CA PHE A 505 -14.28 4.52 2.39
C PHE A 505 -14.70 5.07 1.03
N ILE A 506 -15.45 6.18 1.03
CA ILE A 506 -15.72 6.99 -0.16
C ILE A 506 -14.90 8.28 -0.02
N SER A 507 -13.84 8.42 -0.81
CA SER A 507 -13.04 9.63 -0.84
C SER A 507 -13.91 10.83 -1.28
N GLY A 508 -13.88 11.93 -0.52
CA GLY A 508 -14.57 13.19 -0.84
C GLY A 508 -15.96 13.40 -0.22
N THR A 509 -16.51 12.44 0.54
CA THR A 509 -17.72 12.69 1.35
C THR A 509 -17.34 12.82 2.82
N ASN A 510 -17.46 14.03 3.40
CA ASN A 510 -17.31 14.27 4.85
C ASN A 510 -18.46 13.64 5.69
N LYS A 511 -19.09 12.56 5.22
CA LYS A 511 -20.21 11.89 5.90
C LYS A 511 -19.79 10.49 6.32
N ILE A 512 -19.45 10.40 7.60
CA ILE A 512 -19.11 9.21 8.41
C ILE A 512 -20.34 8.33 8.72
N ALA A 513 -21.55 8.76 8.33
CA ALA A 513 -22.81 8.25 8.87
C ALA A 513 -23.15 6.76 8.57
N SER A 514 -22.44 6.08 7.67
CA SER A 514 -22.76 4.70 7.25
C SER A 514 -21.74 3.64 7.71
N LEU A 515 -20.81 4.00 8.61
CA LEU A 515 -19.75 3.06 9.03
C LEU A 515 -20.26 1.79 9.72
N PHE A 516 -21.43 1.86 10.38
CA PHE A 516 -21.93 0.78 11.25
C PHE A 516 -23.31 0.23 10.86
N ASP A 517 -23.87 0.63 9.71
CA ASP A 517 -25.25 0.26 9.30
C ASP A 517 -25.49 -1.26 9.30
N GLU A 518 -24.45 -2.06 9.01
CA GLU A 518 -24.52 -3.52 8.93
C GLU A 518 -24.17 -4.23 10.25
N GLU A 519 -23.49 -3.56 11.20
CA GLU A 519 -22.98 -4.14 12.44
C GLU A 519 -23.35 -3.28 13.67
N PRO A 520 -24.64 -3.19 14.06
CA PRO A 520 -25.10 -2.34 15.17
C PRO A 520 -24.52 -2.76 16.53
N GLU A 521 -24.07 -4.00 16.67
CA GLU A 521 -23.33 -4.45 17.85
C GLU A 521 -21.95 -3.80 17.94
N LEU A 522 -21.24 -3.67 16.83
CA LEU A 522 -19.97 -2.96 16.79
C LEU A 522 -20.15 -1.46 16.96
N GLU A 523 -21.24 -0.86 16.46
CA GLU A 523 -21.57 0.55 16.76
C GLU A 523 -21.68 0.78 18.27
N ARG A 524 -22.32 -0.15 18.98
CA ARG A 524 -22.48 -0.05 20.44
C ARG A 524 -21.15 -0.18 21.18
N ILE A 525 -20.19 -0.90 20.61
CA ILE A 525 -18.87 -1.14 21.22
C ILE A 525 -17.90 0.00 20.85
N LEU A 526 -17.73 0.29 19.56
CA LEU A 526 -16.75 1.21 19.00
C LEU A 526 -17.28 2.63 18.75
N GLY A 527 -18.60 2.84 18.78
CA GLY A 527 -19.21 4.15 18.54
C GLY A 527 -18.66 5.23 19.48
N GLY A 528 -18.27 6.36 18.91
CA GLY A 528 -17.69 7.48 19.65
C GLY A 528 -16.27 7.22 20.20
N THR A 529 -15.54 6.23 19.67
CA THR A 529 -14.14 6.00 20.04
C THR A 529 -13.14 6.49 18.99
N GLY A 530 -13.58 6.80 17.76
CA GLY A 530 -12.71 7.02 16.60
C GLY A 530 -12.07 5.74 16.04
N ILE A 531 -12.26 4.59 16.69
CA ILE A 531 -11.74 3.30 16.26
C ILE A 531 -12.74 2.64 15.30
N LEU A 532 -12.24 2.28 14.12
CA LEU A 532 -12.97 1.59 13.07
C LEU A 532 -12.94 0.06 13.23
N PRO A 533 -14.03 -0.64 12.88
CA PRO A 533 -14.06 -2.10 12.82
C PRO A 533 -13.23 -2.64 11.65
N GLY A 534 -12.72 -3.88 11.78
CA GLY A 534 -11.92 -4.55 10.75
C GLY A 534 -10.62 -3.86 10.37
N HIS A 535 -10.03 -3.06 11.27
CA HIS A 535 -8.79 -2.31 11.05
C HIS A 535 -7.69 -2.72 12.02
N ALA A 536 -6.44 -2.41 11.67
CA ALA A 536 -5.30 -2.60 12.55
C ALA A 536 -4.67 -1.26 12.95
N TYR A 537 -4.09 -1.28 14.15
CA TYR A 537 -3.56 -0.11 14.84
C TYR A 537 -2.18 -0.45 15.37
N THR A 538 -1.23 0.45 15.16
CA THR A 538 0.15 0.24 15.63
C THR A 538 0.22 0.59 17.10
N VAL A 539 0.80 -0.28 17.91
CA VAL A 539 1.15 0.03 19.30
C VAL A 539 2.48 0.75 19.31
N THR A 540 2.48 1.97 19.86
CA THR A 540 3.63 2.88 19.86
C THR A 540 4.31 2.97 21.22
N ASP A 541 3.56 2.81 22.31
CA ASP A 541 4.10 2.75 23.67
C ASP A 541 3.22 1.88 24.60
N LEU A 542 3.82 1.32 25.64
CA LEU A 542 3.26 0.45 26.66
C LEU A 542 3.89 0.84 28.00
N ARG A 543 3.05 1.14 28.99
CA ARG A 543 3.51 1.61 30.31
C ARG A 543 2.77 0.90 31.43
N TYR A 544 3.53 0.50 32.44
CA TYR A 544 3.01 -0.12 33.65
C TYR A 544 3.34 0.72 34.89
N PHE A 545 2.32 1.11 35.65
CA PHE A 545 2.45 1.93 36.85
C PHE A 545 1.92 1.19 38.08
N PRO A 546 2.73 0.30 38.70
CA PRO A 546 2.29 -0.51 39.85
C PRO A 546 1.96 0.34 41.09
N LYS A 547 2.59 1.51 41.25
CA LYS A 547 2.39 2.40 42.42
C LYS A 547 1.18 3.30 42.29
N GLU A 548 0.74 3.57 41.06
CA GLU A 548 -0.37 4.46 40.72
C GLU A 548 -1.67 3.68 40.54
N GLY A 549 -1.94 2.68 41.39
CA GLY A 549 -3.17 1.89 41.31
C GLY A 549 -3.14 0.72 40.31
N ASP A 550 -1.96 0.15 40.03
CA ASP A 550 -1.78 -1.00 39.11
C ASP A 550 -2.21 -0.68 37.66
N LEU A 551 -1.95 0.55 37.20
CA LEU A 551 -2.36 1.01 35.87
C LEU A 551 -1.52 0.38 34.76
N GLN A 552 -2.21 -0.12 33.74
CA GLN A 552 -1.66 -0.71 32.54
C GLN A 552 -2.14 0.11 31.35
N LEU A 553 -1.26 0.92 30.78
CA LEU A 553 -1.58 1.84 29.68
C LEU A 553 -0.89 1.41 28.38
N LEU A 554 -1.60 1.61 27.28
CA LEU A 554 -1.14 1.31 25.93
C LEU A 554 -1.46 2.51 25.04
N GLN A 555 -0.50 2.88 24.19
CA GLN A 555 -0.62 3.94 23.21
C GLN A 555 -0.77 3.32 21.81
N ILE A 556 -1.87 3.62 21.13
CA ILE A 556 -2.10 3.21 19.74
C ILE A 556 -2.00 4.41 18.81
N ARG A 557 -1.59 4.16 17.57
CA ARG A 557 -1.75 5.12 16.47
C ARG A 557 -2.99 4.82 15.65
N ASN A 558 -3.85 5.82 15.49
CA ASN A 558 -5.02 5.81 14.61
C ASN A 558 -4.73 6.65 13.35
N VAL A 559 -4.46 5.97 12.23
CA VAL A 559 -4.21 6.64 10.94
C VAL A 559 -5.46 6.83 10.09
N TRP A 560 -6.61 6.35 10.55
CA TRP A 560 -7.87 6.30 9.77
C TRP A 560 -8.79 7.50 10.00
N GLY A 561 -8.53 8.28 11.05
CA GLY A 561 -9.38 9.38 11.46
C GLY A 561 -8.74 10.22 12.56
N SER A 562 -9.43 11.28 12.94
CA SER A 562 -9.02 12.16 14.03
C SER A 562 -9.22 11.47 15.37
N CYS A 563 -8.24 11.56 16.27
CA CYS A 563 -8.38 11.09 17.65
C CYS A 563 -9.31 11.98 18.50
N GLU A 564 -9.80 13.11 17.96
CA GLU A 564 -10.77 13.99 18.64
C GLU A 564 -12.06 13.26 19.04
N GLU A 565 -12.38 12.13 18.42
CA GLU A 565 -13.53 11.31 18.78
C GLU A 565 -13.33 10.52 20.08
N TRP A 566 -12.09 10.19 20.46
CA TRP A 566 -11.83 9.43 21.69
C TRP A 566 -12.02 10.32 22.93
N SER A 567 -13.17 10.17 23.59
CA SER A 567 -13.50 10.87 24.84
C SER A 567 -13.42 9.99 26.09
N GLY A 568 -12.77 8.82 26.00
CA GLY A 568 -12.65 7.88 27.12
C GLY A 568 -11.56 8.26 28.13
N PRO A 569 -11.31 7.41 29.14
CA PRO A 569 -10.20 7.59 30.08
C PRO A 569 -8.87 7.73 29.33
N TRP A 570 -8.01 8.63 29.80
CA TRP A 570 -6.71 8.92 29.18
C TRP A 570 -6.80 9.55 27.77
N SER A 571 -7.98 10.02 27.33
CA SER A 571 -8.09 10.93 26.19
C SER A 571 -7.33 12.23 26.41
N SER A 572 -7.06 13.00 25.35
CA SER A 572 -6.29 14.26 25.46
C SER A 572 -6.90 15.27 26.45
N GLU A 573 -8.22 15.26 26.63
CA GLU A 573 -8.99 16.13 27.55
C GLU A 573 -9.42 15.42 28.86
N SER A 574 -8.98 14.17 29.08
CA SER A 574 -9.37 13.36 30.24
C SER A 574 -8.84 13.92 31.56
N SER A 575 -9.71 13.92 32.58
CA SER A 575 -9.39 14.34 33.96
C SER A 575 -8.43 13.40 34.71
N GLU A 576 -8.24 12.19 34.19
CA GLU A 576 -7.39 11.15 34.73
C GLU A 576 -5.92 11.57 34.69
N TRP A 577 -5.53 12.35 33.67
CA TRP A 577 -4.19 12.95 33.59
C TRP A 577 -3.89 13.90 34.75
N ASP A 578 -4.88 14.69 35.18
CA ASP A 578 -4.71 15.61 36.31
C ASP A 578 -4.70 14.88 37.65
N SER A 579 -5.34 13.70 37.72
CA SER A 579 -5.37 12.85 38.91
C SER A 579 -4.06 12.06 39.09
N HIS A 580 -3.31 11.81 38.02
CA HIS A 580 -2.06 11.05 38.02
C HIS A 580 -0.91 11.84 37.34
N PRO A 581 -0.32 12.84 38.03
CA PRO A 581 0.74 13.67 37.45
C PRO A 581 2.00 12.87 37.07
N GLU A 582 2.36 11.83 37.83
CA GLU A 582 3.52 10.97 37.48
C GLU A 582 3.27 10.18 36.18
N VAL A 583 2.03 9.74 35.94
CA VAL A 583 1.64 9.05 34.72
C VAL A 583 1.66 10.02 33.53
N ARG A 584 1.13 11.23 33.71
CA ARG A 584 1.18 12.30 32.71
C ARG A 584 2.62 12.66 32.31
N ASP A 585 3.50 12.79 33.30
CA ASP A 585 4.91 13.09 33.04
C ASP A 585 5.62 11.95 32.30
N ALA A 586 5.30 10.69 32.63
CA ALA A 586 5.90 9.51 32.01
C ALA A 586 5.38 9.21 30.60
N CYS A 587 4.08 9.42 30.34
CA CYS A 587 3.46 9.28 29.02
C CYS A 587 3.75 10.49 28.11
N GLY A 588 4.20 11.61 28.69
CA GLY A 588 4.61 12.82 27.98
C GLY A 588 3.45 13.61 27.39
N SER A 589 3.77 14.77 26.79
CA SER A 589 2.78 15.60 26.11
C SER A 589 2.46 15.06 24.70
N SER A 590 2.02 13.80 24.61
CA SER A 590 1.47 13.22 23.37
C SER A 590 0.27 14.01 22.84
N HIS A 591 -0.23 14.99 23.60
CA HIS A 591 -1.25 15.99 23.24
C HIS A 591 -0.98 16.81 21.96
N ARG A 592 0.09 16.57 21.20
CA ARG A 592 0.39 17.29 19.93
C ARG A 592 0.16 16.47 18.66
N ASP A 593 0.06 15.15 18.77
CA ASP A 593 -0.18 14.29 17.61
C ASP A 593 -1.64 13.86 17.63
N ASP A 594 -2.44 14.46 16.75
CA ASP A 594 -3.90 14.23 16.64
C ASP A 594 -4.25 12.80 16.19
N LYS A 595 -3.26 11.94 15.95
CA LYS A 595 -3.39 10.54 15.51
C LYS A 595 -3.00 9.52 16.57
N VAL A 596 -2.73 9.91 17.81
CA VAL A 596 -2.27 8.99 18.86
C VAL A 596 -3.23 8.96 20.06
N ILE A 597 -3.56 7.75 20.53
CA ILE A 597 -4.55 7.51 21.58
C ILE A 597 -3.91 6.71 22.70
N TRP A 598 -4.01 7.21 23.93
CA TRP A 598 -3.75 6.43 25.14
C TRP A 598 -5.04 5.76 25.62
N MET A 599 -4.93 4.48 25.97
CA MET A 599 -6.03 3.68 26.53
C MET A 599 -5.52 2.84 27.70
N ASP A 600 -6.38 2.61 28.70
CA ASP A 600 -6.11 1.56 29.67
C ASP A 600 -6.40 0.17 29.11
N TRP A 601 -5.76 -0.82 29.71
CA TRP A 601 -5.82 -2.20 29.25
C TRP A 601 -7.24 -2.80 29.22
N GLN A 602 -8.15 -2.35 30.10
CA GLN A 602 -9.52 -2.87 30.10
C GLN A 602 -10.28 -2.39 28.85
N HIS A 603 -10.06 -1.15 28.42
CA HIS A 603 -10.60 -0.63 27.16
C HIS A 603 -9.96 -1.31 25.95
N VAL A 604 -8.66 -1.61 25.99
CA VAL A 604 -8.00 -2.38 24.92
C VAL A 604 -8.65 -3.77 24.77
N LEU A 605 -8.82 -4.51 25.88
CA LEU A 605 -9.48 -5.82 25.85
C LEU A 605 -10.94 -5.74 25.38
N LYS A 606 -11.61 -4.60 25.56
CA LYS A 606 -12.99 -4.38 25.12
C LYS A 606 -13.11 -4.08 23.62
N TYR A 607 -12.20 -3.29 23.05
CA TYR A 607 -12.32 -2.76 21.69
C TYR A 607 -11.58 -3.58 20.63
N PHE A 608 -10.54 -4.31 21.04
CA PHE A 608 -9.74 -5.13 20.13
C PHE A 608 -10.07 -6.62 20.31
N SER A 609 -9.81 -7.41 19.28
CA SER A 609 -10.04 -8.85 19.27
C SER A 609 -8.75 -9.67 19.23
N GLY A 610 -7.61 -9.01 19.06
CA GLY A 610 -6.35 -9.70 18.83
C GLY A 610 -5.30 -8.78 18.24
N GLY A 611 -4.34 -9.38 17.54
CA GLY A 611 -3.22 -8.66 16.98
C GLY A 611 -2.02 -9.55 16.63
N GLY A 612 -0.93 -8.89 16.27
CA GLY A 612 0.31 -9.55 15.86
C GLY A 612 1.54 -8.83 16.39
N VAL A 613 2.62 -9.60 16.51
CA VAL A 613 3.95 -9.09 16.83
C VAL A 613 4.89 -9.44 15.68
N ILE A 614 5.68 -8.46 15.27
CA ILE A 614 6.72 -8.58 14.27
C ILE A 614 8.04 -8.52 15.04
N TYR A 615 8.83 -9.60 15.00
CA TYR A 615 10.09 -9.71 15.72
C TYR A 615 11.19 -8.96 15.00
N ARG A 616 11.03 -7.64 14.95
CA ARG A 616 11.87 -6.70 14.21
C ARG A 616 13.22 -6.54 14.91
N HIS A 617 14.30 -6.81 14.20
CA HIS A 617 15.65 -6.53 14.65
C HIS A 617 16.62 -6.35 13.47
N PRO A 618 17.48 -5.31 13.45
CA PRO A 618 18.53 -5.17 12.45
C PRO A 618 19.42 -6.42 12.44
N SER A 619 19.35 -7.17 11.36
CA SER A 619 20.02 -8.47 11.23
C SER A 619 20.36 -8.74 9.77
N TYR A 620 21.43 -9.49 9.56
CA TYR A 620 21.68 -10.13 8.28
C TYR A 620 20.60 -11.17 8.05
N ASP A 621 20.01 -11.14 6.87
CA ASP A 621 18.93 -12.05 6.47
C ASP A 621 19.39 -12.93 5.32
N TYR A 622 19.39 -14.24 5.54
CA TYR A 622 19.80 -15.24 4.56
C TYR A 622 18.61 -16.10 4.19
N ARG A 623 18.35 -16.31 2.89
CA ARG A 623 17.22 -17.12 2.40
C ARG A 623 17.70 -18.25 1.52
N ILE A 624 17.35 -19.48 1.89
CA ILE A 624 17.82 -20.70 1.25
C ILE A 624 16.58 -21.47 0.75
N PRO A 625 16.28 -21.46 -0.55
CA PRO A 625 15.21 -22.29 -1.09
C PRO A 625 15.59 -23.78 -0.99
N LEU A 626 14.62 -24.60 -0.60
CA LEU A 626 14.76 -26.06 -0.54
C LEU A 626 13.45 -26.73 -0.93
N VAL A 627 13.53 -27.99 -1.33
CA VAL A 627 12.37 -28.81 -1.71
C VAL A 627 12.24 -29.97 -0.73
N PHE A 628 11.02 -30.24 -0.28
CA PHE A 628 10.66 -31.52 0.31
C PHE A 628 10.26 -32.49 -0.79
N THR A 629 10.83 -33.69 -0.80
CA THR A 629 10.41 -34.80 -1.64
C THR A 629 9.83 -35.86 -0.71
N ASP A 630 8.52 -36.11 -0.77
CA ASP A 630 7.81 -37.03 0.15
C ASP A 630 8.15 -36.76 1.64
N CYS A 631 7.92 -35.51 2.06
CA CYS A 631 8.20 -35.02 3.41
C CYS A 631 9.68 -35.07 3.84
N ARG A 632 10.63 -35.43 2.97
CA ARG A 632 12.08 -35.39 3.24
C ARG A 632 12.71 -34.11 2.68
N PRO A 633 13.33 -33.26 3.51
CA PRO A 633 13.96 -32.04 3.03
C PRO A 633 15.24 -32.36 2.24
N SER A 634 15.45 -31.69 1.12
CA SER A 634 16.70 -31.75 0.35
C SER A 634 17.91 -31.18 1.10
N LEU A 635 17.69 -30.33 2.11
CA LEU A 635 18.75 -29.63 2.83
C LEU A 635 18.40 -29.40 4.29
N VAL A 636 19.43 -29.49 5.14
CA VAL A 636 19.44 -28.99 6.52
C VAL A 636 20.68 -28.09 6.70
N ILE A 637 20.73 -27.33 7.79
CA ILE A 637 21.91 -26.49 8.08
C ILE A 637 22.55 -26.89 9.41
N GLU A 638 23.89 -26.89 9.42
CA GLU A 638 24.70 -27.05 10.63
C GLU A 638 25.23 -25.70 11.07
N VAL A 639 24.87 -25.26 12.28
CA VAL A 639 25.22 -23.97 12.84
C VAL A 639 26.26 -24.15 13.94
N SER A 640 27.42 -23.52 13.77
CA SER A 640 28.48 -23.49 14.79
C SER A 640 28.70 -22.06 15.28
N VAL A 641 28.80 -21.87 16.59
CA VAL A 641 28.97 -20.55 17.22
C VAL A 641 30.14 -20.55 18.20
N ASP A 642 30.95 -19.49 18.19
CA ASP A 642 32.09 -19.31 19.12
C ASP A 642 31.75 -18.53 20.39
N SER A 643 30.61 -17.86 20.39
CA SER A 643 30.10 -17.03 21.48
C SER A 643 28.57 -16.98 21.43
N PRO A 644 27.90 -16.68 22.57
CA PRO A 644 26.45 -16.61 22.59
C PRO A 644 25.89 -15.61 21.58
N VAL A 645 24.92 -16.06 20.78
CA VAL A 645 24.30 -15.25 19.71
C VAL A 645 22.80 -15.56 19.60
N TRP A 646 22.01 -14.53 19.32
CA TRP A 646 20.61 -14.68 18.97
C TRP A 646 20.46 -14.89 17.46
N MET A 647 19.76 -15.95 17.09
CA MET A 647 19.42 -16.26 15.71
C MET A 647 17.92 -16.55 15.61
N CYS A 648 17.32 -16.17 14.50
CA CYS A 648 15.98 -16.59 14.16
C CYS A 648 16.01 -17.47 12.92
N PHE A 649 15.29 -18.58 12.98
CA PHE A 649 15.09 -19.48 11.86
C PHE A 649 13.65 -19.43 11.42
N ILE A 650 13.44 -19.39 10.11
CA ILE A 650 12.16 -19.14 9.48
C ILE A 650 11.95 -20.20 8.40
N LEU A 651 10.76 -20.78 8.30
CA LEU A 651 10.42 -21.69 7.21
C LEU A 651 9.14 -21.17 6.54
N SER A 652 9.28 -20.68 5.31
CA SER A 652 8.22 -20.02 4.55
C SER A 652 7.71 -20.94 3.44
N ASN A 653 6.39 -21.10 3.36
CA ASN A 653 5.70 -21.73 2.24
C ASN A 653 5.57 -20.76 1.07
N VAL A 654 5.34 -21.31 -0.12
CA VAL A 654 4.91 -20.52 -1.27
C VAL A 654 3.53 -19.92 -1.01
N ASN A 655 3.39 -18.60 -1.19
CA ASN A 655 2.11 -17.93 -1.13
C ASN A 655 1.26 -18.30 -2.38
N PRO A 656 0.07 -18.90 -2.22
CA PRO A 656 -0.79 -19.30 -3.34
C PRO A 656 -1.15 -18.12 -4.25
N ARG A 657 -1.26 -16.90 -3.71
CA ARG A 657 -1.55 -15.68 -4.50
C ARG A 657 -0.47 -15.33 -5.53
N THR A 658 0.72 -15.91 -5.39
CA THR A 658 1.87 -15.67 -6.29
C THR A 658 2.04 -16.74 -7.36
N VAL A 659 1.20 -17.78 -7.35
CA VAL A 659 1.23 -18.89 -8.30
C VAL A 659 0.58 -18.46 -9.63
N GLN A 660 1.25 -18.75 -10.76
CA GLN A 660 0.66 -18.64 -12.09
C GLN A 660 -0.56 -19.57 -12.14
N ASP A 661 -1.76 -19.02 -12.34
CA ASP A 661 -3.09 -19.67 -12.27
C ASP A 661 -3.86 -19.60 -10.94
N TYR A 662 -3.38 -18.86 -9.94
CA TYR A 662 -4.14 -18.62 -8.70
C TYR A 662 -5.60 -18.22 -8.97
N THR A 663 -5.84 -17.40 -10.00
CA THR A 663 -7.19 -16.94 -10.37
C THR A 663 -8.15 -18.05 -10.78
N SER A 664 -7.63 -19.18 -11.27
CA SER A 664 -8.44 -20.37 -11.60
C SER A 664 -8.88 -21.15 -10.36
N HIS A 665 -8.26 -20.87 -9.21
CA HIS A 665 -8.54 -21.48 -7.91
C HIS A 665 -9.25 -20.53 -6.93
N LEU A 666 -9.65 -19.32 -7.37
CA LEU A 666 -10.40 -18.39 -6.53
C LEU A 666 -11.61 -19.06 -5.87
N GLY A 667 -11.71 -18.91 -4.55
CA GLY A 667 -12.77 -19.51 -3.72
C GLY A 667 -12.50 -20.94 -3.24
N LYS A 668 -11.37 -21.57 -3.62
CA LYS A 668 -10.93 -22.83 -3.01
C LYS A 668 -10.13 -22.55 -1.73
N SER A 669 -10.34 -23.36 -0.70
CA SER A 669 -9.47 -23.33 0.48
C SER A 669 -8.08 -23.80 0.10
N HIS A 670 -7.07 -22.98 0.39
CA HIS A 670 -5.67 -23.31 0.18
C HIS A 670 -5.04 -23.55 1.56
N GLU A 671 -5.17 -24.77 2.07
CA GLU A 671 -4.44 -25.16 3.27
C GLU A 671 -2.95 -25.30 2.95
N TYR A 672 -2.11 -24.77 3.83
CA TYR A 672 -0.67 -24.93 3.74
C TYR A 672 -0.26 -26.32 4.24
N PRO A 673 0.85 -26.89 3.72
CA PRO A 673 1.38 -28.13 4.27
C PRO A 673 1.76 -27.94 5.76
N PRO A 674 1.51 -28.92 6.64
CA PRO A 674 1.88 -28.80 8.04
C PRO A 674 3.40 -28.90 8.22
N LEU A 675 4.01 -27.83 8.71
CA LEU A 675 5.46 -27.70 8.87
C LEU A 675 5.88 -27.66 10.34
N MET A 676 7.11 -28.07 10.60
CA MET A 676 7.81 -27.84 11.87
C MET A 676 9.30 -27.63 11.60
N LEU A 677 9.94 -26.75 12.37
CA LEU A 677 11.39 -26.60 12.34
C LEU A 677 11.96 -27.05 13.68
N SER A 678 12.93 -27.96 13.65
CA SER A 678 13.56 -28.54 14.83
C SER A 678 15.02 -28.08 14.95
N LEU A 679 15.42 -27.70 16.16
CA LEU A 679 16.81 -27.43 16.52
C LEU A 679 17.32 -28.59 17.37
N SER A 680 18.46 -29.17 16.99
CA SER A 680 19.11 -30.27 17.72
C SER A 680 20.57 -29.97 17.99
N THR A 681 21.13 -30.66 18.98
CA THR A 681 22.56 -30.61 19.35
C THR A 681 23.10 -32.01 19.63
N ALA A 682 24.41 -32.19 19.53
CA ALA A 682 25.10 -33.43 19.88
C ALA A 682 24.93 -33.76 21.38
N GLN A 683 24.64 -35.02 21.69
CA GLN A 683 24.42 -35.42 23.06
C GLN A 683 25.75 -35.52 23.84
N ALA A 684 25.81 -34.92 25.03
CA ALA A 684 26.98 -35.02 25.91
C ALA A 684 27.39 -36.48 26.17
N GLY A 685 28.61 -36.84 25.76
CA GLY A 685 29.18 -38.18 25.93
C GLY A 685 28.85 -39.19 24.83
N LYS A 686 28.06 -38.81 23.81
CA LYS A 686 27.76 -39.62 22.62
C LYS A 686 27.82 -38.74 21.37
N TYR A 687 29.02 -38.62 20.79
CA TYR A 687 29.24 -37.74 19.64
C TYR A 687 28.47 -38.13 18.38
N ASP A 688 28.00 -39.38 18.27
CA ASP A 688 27.29 -39.88 17.10
C ASP A 688 25.75 -39.74 17.19
N GLU A 689 25.21 -39.19 18.30
CA GLU A 689 23.77 -39.08 18.55
C GLU A 689 23.38 -37.62 18.79
N HIS A 690 22.44 -37.11 18.00
CA HIS A 690 21.83 -35.80 18.21
C HIS A 690 20.53 -35.92 19.01
N LYS A 691 20.19 -34.87 19.74
CA LYS A 691 18.92 -34.72 20.44
C LYS A 691 18.25 -33.41 20.04
N VAL A 692 16.97 -33.47 19.66
CA VAL A 692 16.14 -32.28 19.47
C VAL A 692 15.95 -31.58 20.81
N ILE A 693 16.26 -30.29 20.85
CA ILE A 693 16.18 -29.43 22.04
C ILE A 693 15.02 -28.44 21.96
N ASN A 694 14.74 -27.91 20.75
CA ASN A 694 13.66 -26.96 20.52
C ASN A 694 12.93 -27.30 19.21
N ASN A 695 11.62 -27.09 19.19
CA ASN A 695 10.75 -27.10 18.01
C ASN A 695 10.04 -25.76 17.91
N THR A 696 9.61 -25.38 16.71
CA THR A 696 8.73 -24.23 16.49
C THR A 696 7.43 -24.36 17.30
N SER A 697 6.87 -23.21 17.66
CA SER A 697 5.55 -23.09 18.30
C SER A 697 4.80 -21.92 17.63
N VAL A 698 3.57 -21.63 18.09
CA VAL A 698 2.78 -20.47 17.62
C VAL A 698 3.48 -19.14 17.95
N ASP A 699 4.23 -19.11 19.06
CA ASP A 699 5.01 -17.96 19.51
C ASP A 699 6.49 -18.20 19.16
N ALA A 700 7.00 -17.49 18.15
CA ALA A 700 8.38 -17.64 17.71
C ALA A 700 9.39 -17.33 18.83
N ALA A 701 9.07 -16.43 19.76
CA ALA A 701 9.91 -16.11 20.91
C ALA A 701 9.86 -17.18 22.01
N LYS A 702 8.91 -18.13 21.96
CA LYS A 702 8.80 -19.26 22.90
C LYS A 702 8.75 -20.60 22.15
N PRO A 703 9.88 -21.05 21.58
CA PRO A 703 9.95 -22.38 20.98
C PRO A 703 9.68 -23.48 22.03
N SER A 704 9.11 -24.59 21.59
CA SER A 704 8.70 -25.71 22.44
C SER A 704 9.84 -26.70 22.66
N ARG A 705 10.02 -27.22 23.88
CA ARG A 705 11.02 -28.26 24.18
C ARG A 705 10.46 -29.68 24.20
N ASP A 706 9.14 -29.80 24.35
CA ASP A 706 8.45 -31.02 24.71
C ASP A 706 7.27 -31.34 23.77
N LYS A 707 6.71 -30.33 23.09
CA LYS A 707 5.66 -30.50 22.08
C LYS A 707 6.23 -30.58 20.66
N TRP A 708 5.63 -31.46 19.87
CA TRP A 708 5.95 -31.74 18.47
C TRP A 708 4.74 -31.32 17.62
N THR A 709 4.52 -30.01 17.52
CA THR A 709 3.37 -29.44 16.85
C THR A 709 3.75 -29.03 15.44
N PHE A 710 3.13 -29.66 14.45
CA PHE A 710 3.19 -29.20 13.07
C PHE A 710 2.10 -28.15 12.87
N THR A 711 2.45 -27.06 12.19
CA THR A 711 1.56 -25.92 11.98
C THR A 711 1.33 -25.73 10.49
N GLN A 712 0.06 -25.64 10.09
CA GLN A 712 -0.33 -25.22 8.76
C GLN A 712 -0.35 -23.69 8.73
N ALA A 713 0.73 -23.08 8.26
CA ALA A 713 0.85 -21.63 8.17
C ALA A 713 1.65 -21.23 6.94
N ARG A 714 1.47 -19.97 6.51
CA ARG A 714 2.30 -19.37 5.46
C ARG A 714 3.79 -19.40 5.84
N GLU A 715 4.08 -19.18 7.12
CA GLU A 715 5.43 -19.18 7.66
C GLU A 715 5.41 -19.64 9.12
N ILE A 716 6.45 -20.37 9.53
CA ILE A 716 6.74 -20.69 10.93
C ILE A 716 8.13 -20.19 11.28
N SER A 717 8.35 -19.83 12.55
CA SER A 717 9.66 -19.34 12.97
C SER A 717 9.99 -19.68 14.43
N MET A 718 11.27 -19.65 14.76
CA MET A 718 11.76 -19.76 16.13
C MET A 718 12.94 -18.82 16.37
N LEU A 719 12.88 -18.09 17.47
CA LEU A 719 13.95 -17.25 17.99
C LEU A 719 14.72 -18.03 19.05
N CYS A 720 16.01 -18.24 18.83
CA CYS A 720 16.85 -19.09 19.67
C CYS A 720 18.14 -18.36 20.05
N ARG A 721 18.55 -18.51 21.31
CA ARG A 721 19.88 -18.10 21.77
C ARG A 721 20.80 -19.32 21.71
N LEU A 722 21.72 -19.32 20.76
CA LEU A 722 22.71 -20.38 20.59
C LEU A 722 23.96 -20.06 21.41
N THR A 723 24.58 -21.09 21.97
CA THR A 723 25.76 -20.96 22.83
C THR A 723 26.84 -21.98 22.43
N PRO A 724 28.13 -21.70 22.71
CA PRO A 724 29.22 -22.56 22.24
C PRO A 724 29.26 -23.95 22.89
N ASP A 725 28.67 -24.10 24.07
CA ASP A 725 28.66 -25.35 24.85
C ASP A 725 27.77 -26.45 24.25
N GLU A 726 26.76 -26.07 23.47
CA GLU A 726 25.90 -27.01 22.71
C GLU A 726 26.16 -26.91 21.20
N SER A 727 27.21 -26.22 20.76
CA SER A 727 27.62 -26.17 19.36
C SER A 727 28.34 -27.48 18.97
N PRO A 728 28.13 -28.03 17.75
CA PRO A 728 27.28 -27.52 16.67
C PRO A 728 25.80 -27.92 16.82
N TYR A 729 24.94 -27.13 16.20
CA TYR A 729 23.51 -27.37 16.11
C TYR A 729 23.10 -27.82 14.71
N LEU A 730 22.08 -28.67 14.58
CA LEU A 730 21.39 -28.89 13.31
C LEU A 730 20.01 -28.24 13.35
N VAL A 731 19.67 -27.49 12.31
CA VAL A 731 18.34 -26.95 12.07
C VAL A 731 17.69 -27.77 10.95
N ILE A 732 16.59 -28.44 11.29
CA ILE A 732 16.00 -29.51 10.50
C ILE A 732 14.56 -29.11 10.13
N PRO A 733 14.29 -28.78 8.87
CA PRO A 733 12.94 -28.64 8.34
C PRO A 733 12.21 -29.98 8.36
N ARG A 734 10.95 -29.99 8.79
CA ARG A 734 10.13 -31.20 8.90
C ARG A 734 8.74 -30.93 8.37
N MET A 735 8.16 -31.93 7.73
CA MET A 735 6.80 -31.90 7.18
C MET A 735 6.03 -33.12 7.68
N MET A 736 4.75 -32.94 7.99
CA MET A 736 3.88 -34.04 8.41
C MET A 736 3.47 -34.86 7.19
N GLU A 737 3.67 -36.18 7.25
CA GLU A 737 3.18 -37.10 6.23
C GLU A 737 1.66 -37.25 6.30
N ASN A 738 0.98 -36.96 5.19
CA ASN A 738 -0.44 -37.17 4.95
C ASN A 738 -0.69 -37.35 3.44
N GLU A 739 -1.95 -37.60 3.03
CA GLU A 739 -2.32 -37.85 1.62
C GLU A 739 -1.94 -36.68 0.68
N ASP A 740 -1.82 -35.46 1.20
CA ASP A 740 -1.52 -34.25 0.45
C ASP A 740 -0.02 -33.94 0.34
N THR A 741 0.84 -34.63 1.08
CA THR A 741 2.29 -34.31 1.21
C THR A 741 3.22 -35.44 0.75
N VAL A 742 2.65 -36.54 0.28
CA VAL A 742 3.37 -37.73 -0.19
C VAL A 742 3.06 -38.02 -1.66
N SER A 743 3.80 -38.97 -2.25
CA SER A 743 3.64 -39.47 -3.60
C SER A 743 2.17 -39.62 -4.02
N GLY A 744 1.83 -39.07 -5.19
CA GLY A 744 0.46 -39.08 -5.72
C GLY A 744 -0.46 -37.98 -5.18
N SER A 745 0.04 -37.07 -4.34
CA SER A 745 -0.69 -35.89 -3.90
C SER A 745 -1.25 -35.09 -5.09
N THR A 746 -2.48 -34.60 -4.91
CA THR A 746 -3.13 -33.65 -5.84
C THR A 746 -3.29 -32.27 -5.22
N ALA A 747 -2.66 -32.04 -4.07
CA ALA A 747 -2.72 -30.78 -3.37
C ALA A 747 -2.09 -29.66 -4.22
N TRP A 748 -2.65 -28.46 -4.12
CA TRP A 748 -2.22 -27.32 -4.93
C TRP A 748 -0.75 -26.94 -4.70
N PHE A 749 -0.21 -27.23 -3.51
CA PHE A 749 1.17 -26.90 -3.14
C PHE A 749 2.19 -27.96 -3.61
N ALA A 750 1.73 -29.11 -4.07
CA ALA A 750 2.59 -30.16 -4.60
C ALA A 750 2.94 -29.86 -6.07
N ASN A 751 4.20 -30.06 -6.44
CA ASN A 751 4.70 -30.03 -7.82
C ASN A 751 4.53 -28.66 -8.52
N LEU A 752 4.90 -27.59 -7.81
CA LEU A 752 4.78 -26.19 -8.24
C LEU A 752 5.88 -25.68 -9.19
N GLN A 753 6.65 -26.57 -9.83
CA GLN A 753 7.90 -26.23 -10.54
C GLN A 753 7.71 -25.21 -11.68
N ASP A 754 6.64 -25.34 -12.46
CA ASP A 754 6.32 -24.43 -13.57
C ASP A 754 5.41 -23.26 -13.17
N GLN A 755 4.94 -23.27 -11.93
CA GLN A 755 3.88 -22.39 -11.43
C GLN A 755 4.40 -21.28 -10.50
N THR A 756 5.63 -21.43 -10.02
CA THR A 756 6.24 -20.54 -9.03
C THR A 756 7.55 -19.95 -9.55
N TYR A 757 8.11 -19.02 -8.78
CA TYR A 757 9.37 -18.39 -9.16
C TYR A 757 10.51 -19.41 -9.21
N PRO A 758 11.27 -19.54 -10.33
CA PRO A 758 12.23 -20.64 -10.53
C PRO A 758 13.30 -20.80 -9.44
N LEU A 759 13.61 -19.72 -8.70
CA LEU A 759 14.59 -19.79 -7.61
C LEU A 759 14.16 -20.71 -6.46
N HIS A 760 12.86 -20.98 -6.27
CA HIS A 760 12.39 -21.94 -5.25
C HIS A 760 12.88 -23.37 -5.49
N PHE A 761 13.05 -23.76 -6.75
CA PHE A 761 13.54 -25.08 -7.14
C PHE A 761 15.03 -25.08 -7.47
N ARG A 762 15.75 -23.97 -7.24
CA ARG A 762 17.16 -23.85 -7.64
C ARG A 762 18.05 -24.92 -7.03
N ASN A 763 17.73 -25.36 -5.82
CA ASN A 763 18.46 -26.39 -5.07
C ASN A 763 17.83 -27.79 -5.17
N CYS A 764 16.86 -28.05 -6.07
CA CYS A 764 16.14 -29.34 -6.13
C CYS A 764 17.04 -30.56 -6.39
N ASN A 765 18.15 -30.39 -7.11
CA ASN A 765 19.13 -31.45 -7.38
C ASN A 765 19.84 -31.96 -6.11
N ALA A 766 19.65 -31.30 -4.96
CA ALA A 766 20.19 -31.75 -3.67
C ALA A 766 19.34 -32.83 -2.98
N ALA A 767 18.28 -33.35 -3.62
CA ALA A 767 17.40 -34.37 -3.06
C ALA A 767 18.15 -35.61 -2.50
N PRO A 768 17.62 -36.28 -1.47
CA PRO A 768 18.22 -37.50 -0.92
C PRO A 768 18.26 -38.62 -1.98
N SER A 769 19.29 -39.46 -1.95
CA SER A 769 19.50 -40.49 -2.98
C SER A 769 18.44 -41.60 -3.00
N ASP A 770 17.75 -41.79 -1.88
CA ASP A 770 16.92 -42.97 -1.62
C ASP A 770 15.43 -42.73 -1.82
N VAL A 771 15.04 -41.54 -2.30
CA VAL A 771 13.63 -41.21 -2.57
C VAL A 771 13.30 -41.61 -4.01
N ASP A 772 12.35 -42.53 -4.18
CA ASP A 772 11.78 -42.87 -5.49
C ASP A 772 11.21 -41.60 -6.13
N SER A 773 11.92 -41.03 -7.10
CA SER A 773 11.57 -39.71 -7.67
C SER A 773 10.36 -39.78 -8.60
N GLU A 774 9.95 -40.97 -9.03
CA GLU A 774 8.88 -41.13 -10.01
C GLU A 774 7.51 -40.99 -9.32
N GLY A 775 6.94 -39.78 -9.37
CA GLY A 775 5.62 -39.47 -8.81
C GLY A 775 5.63 -38.96 -7.37
N ALA A 776 6.81 -38.72 -6.80
CA ALA A 776 6.96 -38.10 -5.49
C ALA A 776 6.38 -36.69 -5.45
N ALA A 777 5.82 -36.30 -4.30
CA ALA A 777 5.35 -34.94 -4.10
C ALA A 777 6.54 -34.02 -3.80
N GLU A 778 6.80 -33.06 -4.70
CA GLU A 778 7.80 -32.01 -4.51
C GLU A 778 7.15 -30.74 -3.96
N ILE A 779 7.53 -30.33 -2.76
CA ILE A 779 6.95 -29.16 -2.08
C ILE A 779 8.05 -28.13 -1.81
N PRO A 780 8.05 -26.98 -2.50
CA PRO A 780 9.04 -25.93 -2.31
C PRO A 780 8.77 -25.11 -1.05
N VAL A 781 9.82 -24.88 -0.27
CA VAL A 781 9.82 -23.97 0.87
C VAL A 781 11.13 -23.17 0.91
N VAL A 782 11.19 -22.14 1.75
CA VAL A 782 12.40 -21.35 1.94
C VAL A 782 12.79 -21.33 3.41
N LEU A 783 14.01 -21.76 3.70
CA LEU A 783 14.63 -21.64 5.01
C LEU A 783 15.31 -20.27 5.14
N GLY A 784 14.77 -19.42 6.00
CA GLY A 784 15.36 -18.16 6.41
C GLY A 784 16.24 -18.30 7.65
N VAL A 785 17.38 -17.63 7.65
CA VAL A 785 18.29 -17.51 8.79
C VAL A 785 18.57 -16.04 9.03
N ARG A 786 18.16 -15.52 10.19
CA ARG A 786 18.44 -14.14 10.60
C ARG A 786 19.42 -14.12 11.75
N CYS A 787 20.46 -13.30 11.64
CA CYS A 787 21.51 -13.17 12.64
C CYS A 787 21.93 -11.71 12.82
N SER A 788 22.12 -11.28 14.07
CA SER A 788 22.64 -9.93 14.38
C SER A 788 24.10 -9.72 13.93
N ARG A 789 24.81 -10.80 13.60
CA ARG A 789 26.20 -10.79 13.13
C ARG A 789 26.30 -11.41 11.74
N PRO A 790 27.27 -11.00 10.92
CA PRO A 790 27.53 -11.66 9.65
C PRO A 790 27.96 -13.12 9.89
N ILE A 791 27.48 -14.01 9.03
CA ILE A 791 27.79 -15.44 9.03
C ILE A 791 28.93 -15.71 8.05
N GLY A 792 29.86 -16.60 8.40
CA GLY A 792 30.93 -17.03 7.51
C GLY A 792 32.31 -16.47 7.88
N ALA A 793 33.33 -16.90 7.14
CA ALA A 793 34.74 -16.58 7.43
C ALA A 793 35.07 -15.09 7.24
N GLU A 794 34.41 -14.43 6.29
CA GLU A 794 34.62 -13.01 5.98
C GLU A 794 34.02 -12.08 7.05
N GLY A 795 33.01 -12.55 7.80
CA GLY A 795 32.23 -11.72 8.70
C GLY A 795 32.89 -11.37 10.04
N ASN A 796 33.97 -12.05 10.47
CA ASN A 796 34.50 -11.95 11.84
C ASN A 796 33.43 -12.12 12.96
N GLY A 797 32.24 -12.65 12.64
CA GLY A 797 31.08 -12.68 13.53
C GLY A 797 31.04 -13.87 14.50
N GLY A 798 31.90 -14.86 14.28
CA GLY A 798 31.99 -16.05 15.12
C GLY A 798 30.91 -17.11 14.87
N VAL A 799 30.15 -16.96 13.78
CA VAL A 799 29.06 -17.86 13.38
C VAL A 799 29.40 -18.50 12.03
N LYS A 800 29.29 -19.83 11.95
CA LYS A 800 29.45 -20.60 10.72
C LYS A 800 28.19 -21.40 10.46
N VAL A 801 27.70 -21.38 9.24
CA VAL A 801 26.53 -22.16 8.82
C VAL A 801 26.89 -22.94 7.57
N ASN A 802 26.95 -24.27 7.69
CA ASN A 802 27.30 -25.18 6.61
C ASN A 802 26.04 -25.86 6.07
N PHE A 803 25.98 -26.08 4.76
CA PHE A 803 24.90 -26.84 4.16
C PHE A 803 25.15 -28.34 4.29
N LYS A 804 24.13 -29.06 4.76
CA LYS A 804 24.19 -30.50 5.03
C LYS A 804 22.95 -31.19 4.50
N ARG A 805 23.03 -32.51 4.37
CA ARG A 805 21.90 -33.40 4.11
C ARG A 805 21.86 -34.49 5.16
N ILE A 806 20.66 -34.83 5.62
CA ILE A 806 20.39 -36.05 6.39
C ILE A 806 19.70 -37.02 5.43
N GLU A 807 20.18 -38.27 5.36
CA GLU A 807 19.61 -39.26 4.45
C GLU A 807 18.16 -39.64 4.84
N GLY A 808 17.35 -40.01 3.84
CA GLY A 808 15.89 -40.10 3.97
C GLY A 808 15.40 -41.15 5.00
N GLU A 809 16.19 -42.19 5.24
CA GLU A 809 15.91 -43.26 6.21
C GLU A 809 16.17 -42.86 7.68
N ASN A 810 16.65 -41.64 7.94
CA ASN A 810 16.96 -41.21 9.30
C ASN A 810 15.67 -41.05 10.14
N VAL A 811 15.67 -41.72 11.30
CA VAL A 811 14.54 -41.73 12.27
C VAL A 811 14.11 -40.35 12.75
N VAL A 812 14.93 -39.30 12.59
CA VAL A 812 14.51 -37.93 12.91
C VAL A 812 13.25 -37.52 12.13
N PHE A 813 13.08 -38.01 10.90
CA PHE A 813 11.90 -37.70 10.08
C PHE A 813 10.64 -38.42 10.57
N GLU A 814 10.78 -39.52 11.30
CA GLU A 814 9.68 -40.24 11.98
C GLU A 814 9.30 -39.63 13.35
N ASN A 815 9.79 -38.42 13.67
CA ASN A 815 9.55 -37.69 14.93
C ASN A 815 10.26 -38.26 16.16
N PHE A 816 11.36 -39.01 15.97
CA PHE A 816 12.16 -39.43 17.12
C PHE A 816 12.98 -38.24 17.67
N PRO A 817 12.95 -38.00 19.01
CA PRO A 817 13.71 -36.92 19.63
C PRO A 817 15.22 -37.11 19.59
N LYS A 818 15.68 -38.33 19.32
CA LYS A 818 17.09 -38.71 19.25
C LYS A 818 17.34 -39.51 17.98
N PHE A 819 18.49 -39.25 17.34
CA PHE A 819 18.79 -39.81 16.03
C PHE A 819 20.30 -39.81 15.75
N PRO A 820 20.78 -40.64 14.81
CA PRO A 820 22.18 -40.62 14.38
C PRO A 820 22.55 -39.29 13.70
N ALA A 821 23.72 -38.75 14.04
CA ALA A 821 24.22 -37.46 13.57
C ALA A 821 24.87 -37.49 12.16
N GLU A 822 24.67 -38.58 11.41
CA GLU A 822 25.29 -38.74 10.09
C GLU A 822 24.73 -37.71 9.11
N THR A 823 25.61 -36.88 8.57
CA THR A 823 25.27 -35.86 7.58
C THR A 823 26.23 -35.87 6.42
N THR A 824 25.71 -35.61 5.22
CA THR A 824 26.49 -35.45 4.00
C THR A 824 26.66 -33.95 3.73
N ALA A 825 27.88 -33.47 3.46
CA ALA A 825 28.11 -32.07 3.10
C ALA A 825 27.54 -31.76 1.71
N LEU A 826 26.88 -30.62 1.57
CA LEU A 826 26.36 -30.14 0.30
C LEU A 826 27.22 -28.96 -0.20
N ASN A 827 27.47 -28.95 -1.51
CA ASN A 827 28.20 -27.88 -2.21
C ASN A 827 27.30 -27.24 -3.26
N ASP A 828 27.70 -26.08 -3.76
CA ASP A 828 27.02 -25.36 -4.85
C ASP A 828 25.54 -25.03 -4.55
N ILE A 829 25.23 -24.76 -3.27
CA ILE A 829 23.90 -24.37 -2.82
C ILE A 829 23.68 -22.88 -3.06
N TYR A 830 22.59 -22.55 -3.74
CA TYR A 830 22.11 -21.19 -3.93
C TYR A 830 21.46 -20.63 -2.67
N TYR A 831 21.74 -19.38 -2.35
CA TYR A 831 21.06 -18.62 -1.30
C TYR A 831 21.10 -17.12 -1.60
N GLN A 832 20.20 -16.39 -0.95
CA GLN A 832 20.20 -14.93 -0.92
C GLN A 832 20.78 -14.44 0.41
N VAL A 833 21.46 -13.29 0.39
CA VAL A 833 21.90 -12.57 1.59
C VAL A 833 21.51 -11.10 1.47
N MET A 834 20.95 -10.55 2.54
CA MET A 834 20.62 -9.14 2.64
C MET A 834 21.20 -8.59 3.95
N SER A 835 22.08 -7.59 3.84
CA SER A 835 22.62 -6.92 5.03
C SER A 835 21.58 -5.96 5.63
N PRO A 836 21.73 -5.56 6.91
CA PRO A 836 20.75 -4.68 7.59
C PRO A 836 20.50 -3.33 6.91
N THR A 837 21.40 -2.84 6.04
CA THR A 837 21.35 -1.48 5.47
C THR A 837 21.19 -1.44 3.94
N GLN A 838 21.45 -2.53 3.23
CA GLN A 838 21.63 -2.51 1.77
C GLN A 838 20.33 -2.36 0.97
N GLY A 839 19.19 -2.81 1.48
CA GLY A 839 17.88 -2.63 0.82
C GLY A 839 17.58 -3.51 -0.40
N TYR A 840 18.53 -4.34 -0.79
CA TYR A 840 18.36 -5.40 -1.79
C TYR A 840 19.14 -6.63 -1.36
N ALA A 841 18.73 -7.80 -1.85
CA ALA A 841 19.40 -9.06 -1.59
C ALA A 841 20.42 -9.37 -2.69
N GLU A 842 21.59 -9.86 -2.28
CA GLU A 842 22.60 -10.44 -3.15
C GLU A 842 22.37 -11.94 -3.29
N GLU A 843 22.58 -12.46 -4.51
CA GLU A 843 22.49 -13.88 -4.80
C GLU A 843 23.90 -14.49 -4.74
N LYS A 844 24.06 -15.56 -3.95
CA LYS A 844 25.33 -16.27 -3.75
C LYS A 844 25.16 -17.78 -3.94
N MET A 845 26.28 -18.45 -4.18
CA MET A 845 26.37 -19.91 -4.21
C MET A 845 27.60 -20.39 -3.43
N GLY A 846 27.47 -21.50 -2.70
CA GLY A 846 28.60 -22.05 -1.94
C GLY A 846 28.25 -23.32 -1.15
N ASP A 847 29.19 -23.76 -0.31
CA ASP A 847 29.05 -24.86 0.65
C ASP A 847 28.58 -24.40 2.05
N SER A 848 28.57 -23.09 2.26
CA SER A 848 28.23 -22.41 3.50
C SER A 848 27.70 -21.00 3.25
N LEU A 849 27.01 -20.43 4.24
CA LEU A 849 26.62 -19.02 4.21
C LEU A 849 27.83 -18.12 4.42
N SER A 850 27.95 -17.07 3.59
CA SER A 850 29.05 -16.09 3.59
C SER A 850 28.59 -14.64 3.49
#